data_AF-A0A2A2S9F8-F1
#
_entry.id   AF-A0A2A2S9F8-F1
#
_cell.length_a   1.000
_cell.length_b   1.000
_cell.length_c   1.000
_cell.angle_alpha   90.00
_cell.angle_beta   90.00
_cell.angle_gamma   90.00
#
_symmetry.space_group_name_H-M   'P 1'
#
loop_
_entity.id
_entity.type
_entity.pdbx_description
1 polymer ?
#
loop_
_entity_poly.entity_id
_entity_poly.type
_entity_poly.pdbx_seq_one_letter_code
_entity_poly.pdbx_strand_id
1 'polypeptide(L)'
;MKKILIIVVMLFLKQLVFAQTDMQNMAGMQKTQPVTYTCPMHPEIHASKPGNCPKCGMKLVKEKVKAVSKKTPGKQPTMKDPAKKADDMDGMKMGEEKPKAATEKSGDMTMPMKGTEKKTDNMGGMKMGDSDAAAADIKSAKANLGPIKTINAISPPRTVRYDLYIKDTTVMLGKKPKRAIAVNGQIPMPTLTFTEGDTAEIWVHNELNEETSLHWHGLFLPNRYDGVPFLTQMPIKPHTKYLYKFPIIQHGTHWYHSHSGLQEQIGMYGAFIMNKRQEWDIPTIPVVLSDWIDMNPKEVNRSLHNQTDWFGIRKNTIQSYSEAIKTGHLKTKLANEWKRMLAMDVSDVAYDSFLINGKNQSSRPEFKAGDKVRLRIANGGASSYFWLKYAGGKITVVATDGNDVEPVEVDRLLIAVSETYDVVVTIPDNKSYEFLVTPEDRTKSASLWLGSGQKVPAGKMPTLKYFAGMKMMNEMMDMKGNMVKMDGMEMANQTMDMNTVMYPEITGYEKDDKTKGSKGENGTGSSGITGENADRKDMDMKRGKSEAPRADSTTSKTKAGKTDEKGEMKNMGDMHMDNTSSDIVTLNYAMLKAPEKTTLRPGPLKTLYFELTGNMNRYVWSINNKVVSETDKILIKKGENVRIVLYNNTMMRHPMHLHGHDFRLLNGQGEYAIMKNVIDIMPMERDTIEFAATEPGGDWFFHCHILYHMMSGMGRVFSYQDTLIDKTDITSAKVAKRGLNSDDRHYHSMARIGLESSGSDGMAMLSNTRNTIATAWHLGIRPEMGEESETTIGRYLGRMQWWRPFIGFDYHYKKEGPNGEQIMRGIMGRNIFGNDKRNLLGQVSNKDNRSTMTAGIQYLLPMNVISEFRADLDGKLRFQFSREDIPLTPRLRSNFMINTDKEYALGLRYIVTKYFNLSTHYDSDMGLGAGLTVTY
;
A
#
# COMPACT_ATOMS: atom_id res chain seq x y z
N MET A 1 -0.52 17.34 -20.55
CA MET A 1 -1.23 17.00 -19.30
C MET A 1 -1.38 18.17 -18.34
N LYS A 2 -0.37 18.75 -17.66
CA LYS A 2 -0.61 19.91 -16.75
C LYS A 2 -1.45 21.03 -17.39
N LYS A 3 -1.21 21.40 -18.66
CA LYS A 3 -2.05 22.35 -19.40
C LYS A 3 -3.50 21.85 -19.66
N ILE A 4 -3.69 20.55 -19.86
CA ILE A 4 -5.03 19.93 -20.02
C ILE A 4 -5.75 19.91 -18.67
N LEU A 5 -5.07 19.54 -17.57
CA LEU A 5 -5.60 19.63 -16.21
C LEU A 5 -5.97 21.08 -15.84
N ILE A 6 -5.18 22.08 -16.26
CA ILE A 6 -5.54 23.49 -16.10
C ILE A 6 -6.78 23.85 -16.92
N ILE A 7 -6.93 23.36 -18.16
CA ILE A 7 -8.15 23.56 -18.96
C ILE A 7 -9.37 22.87 -18.31
N VAL A 8 -9.22 21.65 -17.80
CA VAL A 8 -10.28 20.92 -17.08
C VAL A 8 -10.62 21.61 -15.75
N VAL A 9 -9.64 22.10 -15.00
CA VAL A 9 -9.86 22.91 -13.78
C VAL A 9 -10.46 24.27 -14.12
N MET A 10 -10.17 24.87 -15.27
CA MET A 10 -10.84 26.09 -15.75
C MET A 10 -12.27 25.81 -16.23
N LEU A 11 -12.56 24.64 -16.78
CA LEU A 11 -13.93 24.19 -17.11
C LEU A 11 -14.72 23.93 -15.82
N PHE A 12 -14.11 23.27 -14.83
CA PHE A 12 -14.68 23.04 -13.50
C PHE A 12 -14.90 24.35 -12.71
N LEU A 13 -13.95 25.29 -12.76
CA LEU A 13 -14.11 26.64 -12.19
C LEU A 13 -15.16 27.45 -12.97
N LYS A 14 -15.27 27.29 -14.29
CA LYS A 14 -16.39 27.84 -15.06
C LYS A 14 -17.72 27.24 -14.60
N GLN A 15 -17.82 25.94 -14.36
CA GLN A 15 -19.03 25.29 -13.84
C GLN A 15 -19.41 25.81 -12.44
N LEU A 16 -18.44 26.01 -11.54
CA LEU A 16 -18.67 26.68 -10.26
C LEU A 16 -19.16 28.13 -10.43
N VAL A 17 -18.60 28.88 -11.40
CA VAL A 17 -19.07 30.23 -11.73
C VAL A 17 -20.46 30.20 -12.38
N PHE A 18 -20.79 29.20 -13.21
CA PHE A 18 -22.13 29.02 -13.79
C PHE A 18 -23.17 28.76 -12.70
N ALA A 19 -22.91 27.82 -11.79
CA ALA A 19 -23.74 27.60 -10.60
C ALA A 19 -23.90 28.86 -9.74
N GLN A 20 -22.85 29.70 -9.65
CA GLN A 20 -22.91 30.97 -8.95
C GLN A 20 -23.70 32.05 -9.72
N THR A 21 -23.66 32.09 -11.05
CA THR A 21 -24.52 32.97 -11.86
C THR A 21 -25.98 32.52 -11.85
N ASP A 22 -26.28 31.23 -11.80
CA ASP A 22 -27.66 30.75 -11.64
C ASP A 22 -28.20 31.00 -10.23
N MET A 23 -27.36 30.88 -9.19
CA MET A 23 -27.70 31.42 -7.85
C MET A 23 -27.94 32.93 -7.86
N GLN A 24 -27.20 33.71 -8.66
CA GLN A 24 -27.44 35.16 -8.80
C GLN A 24 -28.69 35.48 -9.63
N ASN A 25 -29.03 34.66 -10.62
CA ASN A 25 -30.27 34.79 -11.40
C ASN A 25 -31.50 34.37 -10.58
N MET A 26 -31.37 33.40 -9.67
CA MET A 26 -32.40 33.08 -8.67
C MET A 26 -32.57 34.16 -7.58
N ALA A 27 -31.62 35.07 -7.41
CA ALA A 27 -31.81 36.27 -6.58
C ALA A 27 -32.76 37.31 -7.22
N GLY A 28 -33.34 37.00 -8.39
CA GLY A 28 -34.39 37.79 -9.06
C GLY A 28 -35.80 37.65 -8.46
N MET A 29 -36.03 36.74 -7.50
CA MET A 29 -37.29 36.73 -6.75
C MET A 29 -37.37 37.95 -5.82
N GLN A 30 -38.42 38.76 -5.98
CA GLN A 30 -38.69 39.92 -5.15
C GLN A 30 -38.64 39.57 -3.65
N LYS A 31 -37.77 40.24 -2.89
CA LYS A 31 -37.95 40.35 -1.44
C LYS A 31 -39.27 41.07 -1.18
N THR A 32 -40.33 40.32 -0.91
CA THR A 32 -41.55 40.85 -0.30
C THR A 32 -41.18 41.47 1.03
N GLN A 33 -41.18 42.81 1.10
CA GLN A 33 -41.00 43.49 2.38
C GLN A 33 -42.18 43.16 3.30
N PRO A 34 -41.95 43.02 4.62
CA PRO A 34 -43.02 42.75 5.56
C PRO A 34 -44.06 43.88 5.51
N VAL A 35 -45.34 43.50 5.38
CA VAL A 35 -46.44 44.48 5.31
C VAL A 35 -46.75 44.98 6.72
N THR A 36 -46.29 46.18 7.03
CA THR A 36 -46.58 46.86 8.30
C THR A 36 -47.96 47.53 8.27
N TYR A 37 -48.65 47.50 9.40
CA TYR A 37 -49.91 48.19 9.65
C TYR A 37 -49.68 49.29 10.69
N THR A 38 -50.19 50.49 10.46
CA THR A 38 -50.08 51.64 11.39
C THR A 38 -51.45 52.20 11.77
N CYS A 39 -51.53 52.94 12.88
CA CYS A 39 -52.75 53.63 13.29
C CYS A 39 -52.82 55.04 12.69
N PRO A 40 -53.89 55.42 11.96
CA PRO A 40 -54.01 56.77 11.40
C PRO A 40 -53.93 57.92 12.43
N MET A 41 -54.26 57.63 13.70
CA MET A 41 -54.26 58.59 14.81
C MET A 41 -53.02 58.49 15.72
N HIS A 42 -52.25 57.41 15.61
CA HIS A 42 -51.07 57.13 16.46
C HIS A 42 -49.96 56.56 15.57
N PRO A 43 -49.22 57.43 14.84
CA PRO A 43 -48.25 57.01 13.84
C PRO A 43 -47.14 56.10 14.38
N GLU A 44 -46.83 56.20 15.67
CA GLU A 44 -45.81 55.39 16.36
C GLU A 44 -46.20 53.92 16.55
N ILE A 45 -47.48 53.57 16.38
CA ILE A 45 -47.99 52.20 16.53
C ILE A 45 -47.84 51.46 15.21
N HIS A 46 -46.81 50.62 15.08
CA HIS A 46 -46.61 49.73 13.94
C HIS A 46 -46.78 48.25 14.35
N ALA A 47 -47.51 47.47 13.54
CA ALA A 47 -47.74 46.04 13.76
C ALA A 47 -47.50 45.22 12.49
N SER A 48 -47.04 43.98 12.64
CA SER A 48 -46.78 43.03 11.53
C SER A 48 -48.03 42.24 11.09
N LYS A 49 -49.19 42.46 11.73
CA LYS A 49 -50.47 41.79 11.46
C LYS A 49 -51.62 42.79 11.60
N PRO A 50 -52.78 42.58 10.93
CA PRO A 50 -53.97 43.41 11.15
C PRO A 50 -54.47 43.30 12.60
N GLY A 51 -54.97 44.41 13.13
CA GLY A 51 -55.52 44.48 14.49
C GLY A 51 -56.13 45.84 14.78
N ASN A 52 -56.54 46.04 16.04
CA ASN A 52 -56.98 47.35 16.55
C ASN A 52 -55.82 48.03 17.30
N CYS A 53 -55.75 49.35 17.23
CA CYS A 53 -54.77 50.15 17.96
C CYS A 53 -55.01 50.02 19.48
N PRO A 54 -54.00 49.65 20.29
CA PRO A 54 -54.18 49.50 21.74
C PRO A 54 -54.40 50.83 22.47
N LYS A 55 -54.15 51.98 21.83
CA LYS A 55 -54.39 53.32 22.42
C LYS A 55 -55.78 53.88 22.15
N CYS A 56 -56.38 53.62 20.98
CA CYS A 56 -57.66 54.24 20.58
C CYS A 56 -58.68 53.28 19.95
N GLY A 57 -58.43 51.97 19.92
CA GLY A 57 -59.36 50.96 19.41
C GLY A 57 -59.58 50.93 17.89
N MET A 58 -59.16 51.95 17.13
CA MET A 58 -59.30 51.98 15.67
C MET A 58 -58.46 50.91 14.96
N LYS A 59 -59.00 50.32 13.88
CA LYS A 59 -58.29 49.34 13.05
C LYS A 59 -57.02 49.93 12.43
N LEU A 60 -55.93 49.17 12.49
CA LEU A 60 -54.65 49.50 11.87
C LEU A 60 -54.73 49.31 10.35
N VAL A 61 -54.14 50.23 9.58
CA VAL A 61 -54.18 50.27 8.11
C VAL A 61 -52.80 49.99 7.51
N LYS A 62 -52.76 49.36 6.32
CA LYS A 62 -51.51 49.00 5.63
C LYS A 62 -50.75 50.25 5.16
N GLU A 63 -49.46 50.27 5.46
CA GLU A 63 -48.53 51.33 5.05
C GLU A 63 -48.14 51.20 3.56
N LYS A 64 -48.07 52.31 2.81
CA LYS A 64 -47.77 52.31 1.36
C LYS A 64 -46.35 52.79 1.07
N VAL A 65 -45.54 51.94 0.41
CA VAL A 65 -44.15 52.24 0.05
C VAL A 65 -44.07 53.12 -1.22
N LYS A 66 -43.19 54.13 -1.23
CA LYS A 66 -42.82 54.92 -2.43
C LYS A 66 -41.51 54.39 -3.05
N ALA A 67 -41.41 54.38 -4.38
CA ALA A 67 -40.26 53.90 -5.13
C ALA A 67 -39.23 55.01 -5.46
N VAL A 68 -37.95 54.65 -5.55
CA VAL A 68 -36.83 55.53 -5.96
C VAL A 68 -35.91 54.80 -6.96
N SER A 69 -35.31 55.54 -7.90
CA SER A 69 -34.64 55.01 -9.10
C SER A 69 -33.13 54.72 -8.96
N LYS A 70 -32.58 53.95 -9.92
CA LYS A 70 -31.17 53.52 -9.99
C LYS A 70 -30.20 54.65 -10.40
N LYS A 71 -28.96 54.58 -9.91
CA LYS A 71 -27.76 55.18 -10.56
C LYS A 71 -26.59 54.18 -10.58
N THR A 72 -25.76 54.31 -11.61
CA THR A 72 -24.63 53.43 -12.03
C THR A 72 -23.30 53.87 -11.37
N PRO A 73 -22.32 52.99 -11.10
CA PRO A 73 -21.20 53.30 -10.21
C PRO A 73 -20.06 54.12 -10.86
N GLY A 74 -19.37 54.91 -10.03
CA GLY A 74 -18.19 55.71 -10.38
C GLY A 74 -16.92 55.28 -9.61
N LYS A 75 -15.78 55.42 -10.29
CA LYS A 75 -14.39 55.07 -9.91
C LYS A 75 -13.98 55.31 -8.44
N GLN A 76 -13.20 54.36 -7.90
CA GLN A 76 -12.23 54.62 -6.81
C GLN A 76 -10.99 55.38 -7.32
N PRO A 77 -10.32 56.12 -6.41
CA PRO A 77 -8.86 56.25 -6.42
C PRO A 77 -8.20 55.86 -5.09
N THR A 78 -7.31 54.86 -5.16
CA THR A 78 -5.97 54.74 -4.55
C THR A 78 -5.58 55.41 -3.20
N MET A 79 -4.99 54.57 -2.34
CA MET A 79 -3.86 54.81 -1.40
C MET A 79 -4.02 55.78 -0.21
N LYS A 80 -3.75 55.30 1.01
CA LYS A 80 -2.42 55.41 1.68
C LYS A 80 -2.42 54.79 3.10
N ASP A 81 -1.34 54.09 3.43
CA ASP A 81 -0.83 53.89 4.80
C ASP A 81 -0.29 55.24 5.34
N PRO A 82 -0.28 55.53 6.67
CA PRO A 82 0.81 54.98 7.51
C PRO A 82 0.57 54.80 9.03
N ALA A 83 1.16 53.72 9.56
CA ALA A 83 2.13 53.66 10.68
C ALA A 83 1.89 54.32 12.08
N LYS A 84 2.09 53.46 13.11
CA LYS A 84 2.88 53.61 14.36
C LYS A 84 2.32 54.33 15.61
N LYS A 85 2.39 53.54 16.72
CA LYS A 85 2.76 53.89 18.12
C LYS A 85 1.83 54.83 18.91
N ALA A 86 1.83 54.86 20.25
CA ALA A 86 2.15 53.89 21.33
C ALA A 86 1.77 54.55 22.68
N ASP A 87 1.79 53.79 23.79
CA ASP A 87 1.80 54.28 25.19
C ASP A 87 0.47 54.97 25.67
N ASP A 88 0.02 54.94 26.94
CA ASP A 88 0.50 54.22 28.13
C ASP A 88 -0.61 54.04 29.22
N MET A 89 -0.36 53.09 30.14
CA MET A 89 -0.78 52.96 31.57
C MET A 89 -2.21 53.18 32.15
N ASP A 90 -2.44 52.33 33.16
CA ASP A 90 -3.20 52.49 34.43
C ASP A 90 -4.71 52.21 34.59
N GLY A 91 -5.03 51.37 35.61
CA GLY A 91 -6.38 50.94 35.98
C GLY A 91 -6.48 49.69 36.90
N MET A 92 -5.93 49.74 38.11
CA MET A 92 -6.22 48.77 39.21
C MET A 92 -7.72 48.81 39.63
N LYS A 93 -8.39 47.83 40.27
CA LYS A 93 -8.01 46.56 40.94
C LYS A 93 -9.28 45.68 41.20
N MET A 94 -9.07 44.35 41.29
CA MET A 94 -9.72 43.35 42.18
C MET A 94 -11.24 43.33 42.43
N GLY A 95 -11.84 42.14 42.20
CA GLY A 95 -13.02 41.62 42.89
C GLY A 95 -12.95 40.08 42.90
N GLU A 96 -12.87 39.45 44.07
CA GLU A 96 -12.72 38.00 44.23
C GLU A 96 -14.08 37.28 44.20
N GLU A 97 -14.13 36.05 43.65
CA GLU A 97 -14.96 35.00 44.26
C GLU A 97 -14.53 33.57 43.81
N LYS A 98 -14.65 32.64 44.76
CA LYS A 98 -14.44 31.18 44.67
C LYS A 98 -15.19 30.57 45.87
N PRO A 99 -15.48 29.26 45.94
CA PRO A 99 -15.33 28.20 44.92
C PRO A 99 -16.60 27.31 44.79
N LYS A 100 -16.57 26.31 43.89
CA LYS A 100 -17.00 24.93 44.21
C LYS A 100 -16.54 23.93 43.14
N ALA A 101 -16.28 22.70 43.57
CA ALA A 101 -15.83 21.59 42.72
C ALA A 101 -16.96 20.58 42.50
N ALA A 102 -16.93 19.91 41.35
CA ALA A 102 -17.65 18.65 41.11
C ALA A 102 -16.87 17.78 40.11
N THR A 103 -16.78 16.49 40.42
CA THR A 103 -16.07 15.46 39.65
C THR A 103 -17.02 14.64 38.78
N GLU A 104 -16.65 14.33 37.54
CA GLU A 104 -17.16 13.16 36.78
C GLU A 104 -16.15 12.80 35.67
N LYS A 105 -15.40 11.70 35.82
CA LYS A 105 -15.65 10.34 35.31
C LYS A 105 -15.45 10.17 33.79
N SER A 106 -14.30 9.61 33.44
CA SER A 106 -14.00 9.00 32.14
C SER A 106 -14.67 7.63 32.01
N GLY A 107 -15.41 7.40 30.92
CA GLY A 107 -15.98 6.10 30.60
C GLY A 107 -14.93 5.16 29.99
N ASP A 108 -14.59 4.11 30.72
CA ASP A 108 -13.83 2.96 30.23
C ASP A 108 -14.78 1.97 29.52
N MET A 109 -14.37 1.39 28.39
CA MET A 109 -15.12 0.34 27.69
C MET A 109 -14.31 -0.95 27.61
N THR A 110 -14.38 -1.70 28.71
CA THR A 110 -13.90 -3.07 28.80
C THR A 110 -14.90 -4.06 28.18
N MET A 111 -14.41 -4.97 27.34
CA MET A 111 -15.18 -6.10 26.83
C MET A 111 -15.02 -7.29 27.80
N PRO A 112 -16.10 -7.98 28.22
CA PRO A 112 -16.01 -9.02 29.24
C PRO A 112 -15.60 -10.38 28.66
N MET A 113 -14.52 -10.96 29.20
CA MET A 113 -14.28 -12.39 29.15
C MET A 113 -14.54 -12.97 30.54
N LYS A 114 -15.53 -13.86 30.66
CA LYS A 114 -15.84 -14.55 31.93
C LYS A 114 -14.68 -15.50 32.27
N GLY A 115 -14.04 -15.27 33.40
CA GLY A 115 -13.12 -16.24 33.98
C GLY A 115 -13.86 -17.45 34.55
N THR A 116 -13.38 -18.64 34.24
CA THR A 116 -13.57 -19.82 35.09
C THR A 116 -12.18 -20.26 35.53
N GLU A 117 -11.89 -20.05 36.81
CA GLU A 117 -10.64 -20.51 37.42
C GLU A 117 -10.53 -22.04 37.32
N LYS A 118 -9.48 -22.53 36.66
CA LYS A 118 -8.97 -23.87 36.88
C LYS A 118 -7.46 -23.84 37.02
N LYS A 119 -7.01 -24.75 37.89
CA LYS A 119 -5.67 -24.81 38.49
C LYS A 119 -4.55 -24.85 37.46
N THR A 120 -3.40 -24.37 37.92
CA THR A 120 -2.08 -24.60 37.32
C THR A 120 -1.80 -26.10 37.21
N ASP A 121 -1.86 -26.64 35.99
CA ASP A 121 -1.34 -27.96 35.64
C ASP A 121 -0.27 -27.80 34.54
N ASN A 122 0.75 -28.66 34.57
CA ASN A 122 1.99 -28.56 33.80
C ASN A 122 1.78 -28.36 32.28
N MET A 123 2.27 -27.24 31.75
CA MET A 123 2.58 -27.08 30.31
C MET A 123 3.92 -27.76 29.98
N GLY A 124 4.02 -29.06 30.27
CA GLY A 124 5.11 -29.93 29.80
C GLY A 124 4.64 -30.70 28.57
N GLY A 125 4.88 -30.19 27.36
CA GLY A 125 4.37 -30.87 26.17
C GLY A 125 4.32 -30.11 24.85
N MET A 126 5.23 -29.16 24.57
CA MET A 126 5.54 -28.81 23.17
C MET A 126 6.77 -29.61 22.75
N LYS A 127 6.58 -30.57 21.83
CA LYS A 127 7.71 -31.20 21.14
C LYS A 127 8.35 -30.17 20.22
N MET A 128 9.51 -29.66 20.63
CA MET A 128 10.41 -28.90 19.76
C MET A 128 10.83 -29.81 18.61
N GLY A 129 10.45 -29.46 17.39
CA GLY A 129 11.10 -29.97 16.17
C GLY A 129 12.26 -29.06 15.77
N ASP A 130 13.22 -29.62 15.02
CA ASP A 130 14.27 -28.91 14.27
C ASP A 130 15.38 -28.14 15.01
N SER A 131 15.54 -28.29 16.34
CA SER A 131 16.80 -27.85 17.00
C SER A 131 18.03 -28.54 16.42
N ASP A 132 17.89 -29.80 16.04
CA ASP A 132 19.00 -30.68 15.65
C ASP A 132 19.35 -30.50 14.16
N ALA A 133 18.35 -30.18 13.32
CA ALA A 133 18.54 -29.87 11.90
C ALA A 133 19.28 -28.54 11.72
N ALA A 134 18.80 -27.46 12.36
CA ALA A 134 19.47 -26.16 12.31
C ALA A 134 20.90 -26.21 12.89
N ALA A 135 21.13 -27.03 13.93
CA ALA A 135 22.47 -27.25 14.47
C ALA A 135 23.39 -28.02 13.50
N ALA A 136 22.85 -28.94 12.70
CA ALA A 136 23.61 -29.65 11.66
C ALA A 136 23.98 -28.71 10.50
N ASP A 137 23.06 -27.86 10.05
CA ASP A 137 23.27 -26.88 8.98
C ASP A 137 24.30 -25.80 9.37
N ILE A 138 24.25 -25.30 10.61
CA ILE A 138 25.28 -24.38 11.13
C ILE A 138 26.65 -25.07 11.16
N LYS A 139 26.71 -26.37 11.49
CA LYS A 139 27.95 -27.14 11.54
C LYS A 139 28.55 -27.37 10.15
N SER A 140 27.75 -27.67 9.13
CA SER A 140 28.22 -27.79 7.74
C SER A 140 28.65 -26.44 7.18
N ALA A 141 27.86 -25.37 7.40
CA ALA A 141 28.19 -24.01 6.97
C ALA A 141 29.53 -23.53 7.57
N LYS A 142 29.76 -23.74 8.87
CA LYS A 142 31.05 -23.43 9.51
C LYS A 142 32.21 -24.26 8.94
N ALA A 143 32.00 -25.54 8.63
CA ALA A 143 33.02 -26.40 8.05
C ALA A 143 33.41 -25.96 6.62
N ASN A 144 32.43 -25.61 5.80
CA ASN A 144 32.62 -25.14 4.42
C ASN A 144 33.25 -23.74 4.38
N LEU A 145 32.80 -22.83 5.25
CA LEU A 145 33.39 -21.51 5.41
C LEU A 145 34.84 -21.60 5.91
N GLY A 146 35.14 -22.56 6.79
CA GLY A 146 36.47 -22.84 7.30
C GLY A 146 37.05 -21.70 8.15
N PRO A 147 38.32 -21.81 8.58
CA PRO A 147 38.98 -20.72 9.30
C PRO A 147 39.26 -19.56 8.35
N ILE A 148 38.60 -18.43 8.57
CA ILE A 148 38.92 -17.17 7.91
C ILE A 148 39.94 -16.41 8.76
N LYS A 149 41.04 -15.98 8.14
CA LYS A 149 42.04 -15.13 8.78
C LYS A 149 41.41 -13.77 9.10
N THR A 150 41.58 -13.31 10.34
CA THR A 150 41.15 -11.97 10.77
C THR A 150 42.36 -11.05 10.85
N ILE A 151 42.20 -9.80 10.43
CA ILE A 151 43.22 -8.75 10.48
C ILE A 151 42.77 -7.60 11.39
N ASN A 152 43.74 -7.01 12.10
CA ASN A 152 43.51 -5.85 12.96
C ASN A 152 43.56 -4.56 12.14
N ALA A 153 42.65 -3.63 12.40
CA ALA A 153 42.67 -2.29 11.82
C ALA A 153 43.91 -1.50 12.29
N ILE A 154 44.77 -1.13 11.34
CA ILE A 154 46.08 -0.50 11.61
C ILE A 154 45.93 0.98 12.01
N SER A 155 44.90 1.68 11.54
CA SER A 155 44.70 3.11 11.84
C SER A 155 43.98 3.34 13.18
N PRO A 156 44.47 4.23 14.06
CA PRO A 156 43.73 4.62 15.27
C PRO A 156 42.39 5.32 14.94
N PRO A 157 41.47 5.41 15.90
CA PRO A 157 40.25 6.23 15.80
C PRO A 157 40.54 7.63 15.24
N ARG A 158 39.81 8.03 14.20
CA ARG A 158 40.00 9.33 13.52
C ARG A 158 38.67 9.96 13.10
N THR A 159 38.68 11.26 12.85
CA THR A 159 37.56 11.88 12.13
C THR A 159 37.66 11.53 10.64
N VAL A 160 36.59 10.97 10.08
CA VAL A 160 36.46 10.65 8.66
C VAL A 160 35.42 11.60 8.07
N ARG A 161 35.86 12.45 7.15
CA ARG A 161 35.02 13.48 6.55
C ARG A 161 34.53 13.08 5.15
N TYR A 162 33.26 13.33 4.90
CA TYR A 162 32.65 13.26 3.57
C TYR A 162 31.90 14.55 3.25
N ASP A 163 31.99 15.01 2.00
CA ASP A 163 31.16 16.09 1.46
C ASP A 163 30.26 15.49 0.36
N LEU A 164 28.95 15.59 0.55
CA LEU A 164 27.90 15.01 -0.28
C LEU A 164 27.14 16.12 -0.99
N TYR A 165 27.46 16.32 -2.28
CA TYR A 165 26.82 17.31 -3.14
C TYR A 165 25.62 16.68 -3.84
N ILE A 166 24.41 17.00 -3.37
CA ILE A 166 23.15 16.49 -3.90
C ILE A 166 22.72 17.37 -5.08
N LYS A 167 22.66 16.80 -6.29
CA LYS A 167 22.30 17.53 -7.52
C LYS A 167 21.27 16.79 -8.36
N ASP A 168 20.50 17.57 -9.11
CA ASP A 168 19.66 17.07 -10.20
C ASP A 168 20.53 16.49 -11.32
N THR A 169 20.13 15.34 -11.85
CA THR A 169 20.74 14.73 -13.03
C THR A 169 19.69 14.12 -13.96
N THR A 170 20.11 13.65 -15.13
CA THR A 170 19.28 12.86 -16.05
C THR A 170 19.93 11.52 -16.32
N VAL A 171 19.18 10.43 -16.12
CA VAL A 171 19.64 9.05 -16.35
C VAL A 171 18.72 8.32 -17.31
N MET A 172 19.22 7.23 -17.89
CA MET A 172 18.44 6.31 -18.73
C MET A 172 18.58 4.88 -18.16
N LEU A 173 18.12 4.69 -16.92
CA LEU A 173 18.12 3.39 -16.25
C LEU A 173 16.92 2.52 -16.70
N GLY A 174 15.83 3.15 -17.13
CA GLY A 174 14.68 2.50 -17.77
C GLY A 174 14.75 2.57 -19.29
N LYS A 175 13.65 2.97 -19.94
CA LYS A 175 13.53 3.06 -21.41
C LYS A 175 13.63 4.49 -21.95
N LYS A 176 13.64 5.50 -21.08
CA LYS A 176 13.61 6.92 -21.44
C LYS A 176 14.56 7.73 -20.55
N PRO A 177 15.10 8.86 -21.03
CA PRO A 177 15.82 9.80 -20.18
C PRO A 177 14.86 10.40 -19.14
N LYS A 178 15.28 10.42 -17.87
CA LYS A 178 14.48 10.83 -16.73
C LYS A 178 15.30 11.58 -15.69
N ARG A 179 14.66 12.56 -15.04
CA ARG A 179 15.19 13.23 -13.85
C ARG A 179 15.50 12.18 -12.78
N ALA A 180 16.71 12.23 -12.27
CA ALA A 180 17.14 11.54 -11.07
C ALA A 180 17.85 12.53 -10.15
N ILE A 181 18.12 12.14 -8.92
CA ILE A 181 18.98 12.87 -8.00
C ILE A 181 20.24 12.02 -7.79
N ALA A 182 21.40 12.63 -7.97
CA ALA A 182 22.69 11.98 -7.78
C ALA A 182 23.49 12.72 -6.70
N VAL A 183 24.31 11.96 -5.96
CA VAL A 183 25.26 12.51 -4.99
C VAL A 183 26.66 12.33 -5.52
N ASN A 184 27.42 13.42 -5.58
CA ASN A 184 28.76 13.46 -6.17
C ASN A 184 28.80 12.88 -7.61
N GLY A 185 27.69 13.03 -8.35
CA GLY A 185 27.52 12.53 -9.72
C GLY A 185 27.19 11.03 -9.85
N GLN A 186 26.89 10.33 -8.74
CA GLN A 186 26.67 8.88 -8.72
C GLN A 186 25.27 8.50 -8.24
N ILE A 187 24.75 7.39 -8.80
CA ILE A 187 23.59 6.62 -8.33
C ILE A 187 23.98 5.13 -8.41
N PRO A 188 24.01 4.36 -7.30
CA PRO A 188 23.74 4.77 -5.92
C PRO A 188 24.64 5.92 -5.45
N MET A 189 24.27 6.57 -4.36
CA MET A 189 25.11 7.52 -3.66
C MET A 189 26.44 6.85 -3.23
N PRO A 190 27.56 7.60 -3.10
CA PRO A 190 28.87 7.04 -2.81
C PRO A 190 28.88 6.15 -1.56
N THR A 191 29.57 5.01 -1.61
CA THR A 191 29.75 4.19 -0.40
C THR A 191 30.54 4.97 0.65
N LEU A 192 29.96 5.15 1.84
CA LEU A 192 30.65 5.74 2.98
C LEU A 192 31.25 4.62 3.80
N THR A 193 32.54 4.71 4.12
CA THR A 193 33.28 3.65 4.81
C THR A 193 33.99 4.21 6.03
N PHE A 194 33.69 3.63 7.18
CA PHE A 194 34.27 3.97 8.48
C PHE A 194 34.85 2.72 9.14
N THR A 195 35.68 2.90 10.15
CA THR A 195 36.06 1.83 11.08
C THR A 195 35.45 2.13 12.45
N GLU A 196 35.01 1.11 13.18
CA GLU A 196 34.48 1.24 14.54
C GLU A 196 35.40 2.12 15.43
N GLY A 197 34.83 3.09 16.13
CA GLY A 197 35.55 4.12 16.90
C GLY A 197 35.92 5.39 16.12
N ASP A 198 35.82 5.42 14.78
CA ASP A 198 35.96 6.67 14.02
C ASP A 198 34.84 7.67 14.37
N THR A 199 35.06 8.95 14.06
CA THR A 199 34.00 9.98 14.11
C THR A 199 33.58 10.34 12.69
N ALA A 200 32.31 10.19 12.37
CA ALA A 200 31.76 10.65 11.10
C ALA A 200 31.63 12.18 11.11
N GLU A 201 32.09 12.84 10.05
CA GLU A 201 31.83 14.26 9.77
C GLU A 201 31.30 14.40 8.35
N ILE A 202 29.97 14.38 8.19
CA ILE A 202 29.32 14.32 6.89
C ILE A 202 28.61 15.65 6.59
N TRP A 203 29.16 16.39 5.64
CA TRP A 203 28.57 17.61 5.11
C TRP A 203 27.63 17.28 3.96
N VAL A 204 26.34 17.57 4.12
CA VAL A 204 25.34 17.44 3.08
C VAL A 204 25.09 18.80 2.46
N HIS A 205 25.43 18.97 1.19
CA HIS A 205 25.21 20.20 0.42
C HIS A 205 24.01 19.96 -0.51
N ASN A 206 22.87 20.57 -0.19
CA ASN A 206 21.68 20.49 -1.02
C ASN A 206 21.76 21.58 -2.12
N GLU A 207 22.11 21.19 -3.35
CA GLU A 207 22.06 22.07 -4.52
C GLU A 207 20.77 21.89 -5.36
N LEU A 208 19.80 21.14 -4.85
CA LEU A 208 18.49 20.99 -5.49
C LEU A 208 17.65 22.27 -5.32
N ASN A 209 16.62 22.38 -6.17
CA ASN A 209 15.55 23.37 -6.00
C ASN A 209 14.38 22.86 -5.13
N GLU A 210 14.59 21.77 -4.39
CA GLU A 210 13.64 21.19 -3.43
C GLU A 210 14.36 20.79 -2.13
N GLU A 211 13.60 20.65 -1.04
CA GLU A 211 14.15 20.27 0.26
C GLU A 211 14.60 18.80 0.29
N THR A 212 15.52 18.46 1.19
CA THR A 212 16.03 17.10 1.36
C THR A 212 16.44 16.81 2.80
N SER A 213 16.74 15.56 3.10
CA SER A 213 17.25 15.06 4.37
C SER A 213 17.94 13.72 4.09
N LEU A 214 18.82 13.25 4.97
CA LEU A 214 19.41 11.92 4.88
C LEU A 214 19.26 11.19 6.21
N HIS A 215 18.63 10.01 6.16
CA HIS A 215 18.59 9.06 7.27
C HIS A 215 19.72 8.03 7.13
N TRP A 216 20.30 7.63 8.27
CA TRP A 216 21.42 6.68 8.37
C TRP A 216 20.87 5.36 8.92
N HIS A 217 20.55 4.45 8.02
CA HIS A 217 19.70 3.30 8.31
C HIS A 217 20.37 2.28 9.24
N GLY A 218 19.72 2.01 10.38
CA GLY A 218 20.21 1.08 11.40
C GLY A 218 21.37 1.60 12.25
N LEU A 219 21.68 2.90 12.23
CA LEU A 219 22.75 3.48 13.06
C LEU A 219 22.26 3.96 14.43
N PHE A 220 23.07 3.72 15.46
CA PHE A 220 22.99 4.37 16.77
C PHE A 220 23.72 5.72 16.72
N LEU A 221 22.96 6.79 16.85
CA LEU A 221 23.44 8.16 16.74
C LEU A 221 22.62 9.10 17.64
N PRO A 222 23.11 10.31 17.96
CA PRO A 222 22.30 11.31 18.66
C PRO A 222 21.05 11.64 17.84
N ASN A 223 19.87 11.55 18.44
CA ASN A 223 18.56 11.60 17.74
C ASN A 223 18.42 12.79 16.76
N ARG A 224 18.98 13.96 17.08
CA ARG A 224 19.05 15.14 16.20
C ARG A 224 19.72 14.93 14.82
N TYR A 225 20.43 13.82 14.63
CA TYR A 225 21.12 13.46 13.38
C TYR A 225 20.45 12.30 12.64
N ASP A 226 19.32 11.80 13.14
CA ASP A 226 18.56 10.68 12.57
C ASP A 226 17.93 10.98 11.20
N GLY A 227 17.77 12.26 10.84
CA GLY A 227 17.47 12.62 9.46
C GLY A 227 15.99 12.58 9.05
N VAL A 228 15.06 12.34 9.97
CA VAL A 228 13.62 12.34 9.67
C VAL A 228 13.10 13.79 9.67
N PRO A 229 12.68 14.32 8.50
CA PRO A 229 12.23 15.70 8.38
C PRO A 229 10.95 15.92 9.19
N PHE A 230 10.90 17.04 9.89
CA PHE A 230 9.80 17.42 10.78
C PHE A 230 9.58 16.51 12.00
N LEU A 231 10.49 15.56 12.29
CA LEU A 231 10.46 14.73 13.50
C LEU A 231 11.74 14.88 14.33
N THR A 232 12.91 14.63 13.74
CA THR A 232 14.21 14.71 14.42
C THR A 232 15.02 15.92 13.98
N GLN A 233 14.80 16.41 12.75
CA GLN A 233 15.34 17.68 12.25
C GLN A 233 14.38 18.42 11.33
N MET A 234 14.68 19.68 11.00
CA MET A 234 14.06 20.37 9.87
C MET A 234 14.67 19.91 8.52
N PRO A 235 13.92 19.99 7.41
CA PRO A 235 14.47 19.70 6.08
C PRO A 235 15.64 20.63 5.72
N ILE A 236 16.66 20.06 5.08
CA ILE A 236 17.78 20.79 4.50
C ILE A 236 17.25 21.56 3.28
N LYS A 237 17.22 22.89 3.38
CA LYS A 237 16.63 23.76 2.35
C LYS A 237 17.44 23.75 1.04
N PRO A 238 16.79 24.05 -0.10
CA PRO A 238 17.47 24.36 -1.35
C PRO A 238 18.65 25.32 -1.16
N HIS A 239 19.78 25.01 -1.80
CA HIS A 239 21.00 25.82 -1.79
C HIS A 239 21.59 26.08 -0.39
N THR A 240 21.42 25.13 0.53
CA THR A 240 21.99 25.17 1.88
C THR A 240 22.76 23.89 2.21
N LYS A 241 23.52 23.91 3.32
CA LYS A 241 24.28 22.77 3.80
C LYS A 241 23.95 22.41 5.25
N TYR A 242 24.04 21.13 5.58
CA TYR A 242 23.84 20.59 6.92
C TYR A 242 25.04 19.71 7.30
N LEU A 243 25.38 19.67 8.59
CA LEU A 243 26.46 18.82 9.11
C LEU A 243 25.87 17.75 10.03
N TYR A 244 26.12 16.49 9.69
CA TYR A 244 25.93 15.34 10.57
C TYR A 244 27.28 14.99 11.19
N LYS A 245 27.38 14.94 12.52
CA LYS A 245 28.63 14.63 13.22
C LYS A 245 28.39 13.80 14.47
N PHE A 246 28.78 12.52 14.41
CA PHE A 246 28.55 11.54 15.47
C PHE A 246 29.67 10.47 15.49
N PRO A 247 29.93 9.84 16.65
CA PRO A 247 30.87 8.72 16.75
C PRO A 247 30.30 7.46 16.10
N ILE A 248 31.15 6.66 15.48
CA ILE A 248 30.82 5.31 14.98
C ILE A 248 31.07 4.33 16.13
N ILE A 249 30.00 3.90 16.80
CA ILE A 249 30.06 3.01 17.98
C ILE A 249 29.67 1.56 17.68
N GLN A 250 29.39 1.25 16.42
CA GLN A 250 28.97 -0.07 15.94
C GLN A 250 29.72 -0.40 14.63
N HIS A 251 29.47 -1.59 14.10
CA HIS A 251 30.01 -2.09 12.84
C HIS A 251 28.91 -2.73 11.97
N GLY A 252 29.29 -3.27 10.82
CA GLY A 252 28.41 -4.02 9.93
C GLY A 252 28.04 -3.30 8.63
N THR A 253 27.11 -3.91 7.89
CA THR A 253 26.56 -3.40 6.64
C THR A 253 25.27 -2.66 6.89
N HIS A 254 25.30 -1.36 6.63
CA HIS A 254 24.18 -0.45 6.73
C HIS A 254 24.03 0.31 5.41
N TRP A 255 23.04 1.20 5.35
CA TRP A 255 22.80 2.03 4.19
C TRP A 255 22.26 3.40 4.61
N TYR A 256 22.14 4.32 3.67
CA TYR A 256 21.64 5.66 3.94
C TYR A 256 20.85 6.18 2.74
N HIS A 257 19.76 6.90 3.00
CA HIS A 257 18.78 7.28 1.98
C HIS A 257 18.08 8.59 2.33
N SER A 258 17.39 9.20 1.35
CA SER A 258 16.59 10.40 1.62
C SER A 258 15.27 10.04 2.27
N HIS A 259 15.02 10.64 3.44
CA HIS A 259 13.75 10.55 4.15
C HIS A 259 12.78 11.70 3.75
N SER A 260 13.08 12.43 2.67
CA SER A 260 12.23 13.52 2.14
C SER A 260 11.37 13.08 0.96
N GLY A 261 10.09 12.80 1.23
CA GLY A 261 9.07 12.51 0.23
C GLY A 261 9.42 11.29 -0.61
N LEU A 262 9.53 11.46 -1.93
CA LEU A 262 9.76 10.36 -2.89
C LEU A 262 11.14 10.43 -3.57
N GLN A 263 12.14 10.99 -2.89
CA GLN A 263 13.49 11.17 -3.43
C GLN A 263 14.27 9.85 -3.55
N GLU A 264 14.04 8.91 -2.63
CA GLU A 264 14.66 7.58 -2.60
C GLU A 264 14.54 6.86 -3.95
N GLN A 265 13.32 6.65 -4.47
CA GLN A 265 13.07 5.98 -5.76
C GLN A 265 13.85 6.59 -6.95
N ILE A 266 14.24 7.87 -6.88
CA ILE A 266 14.94 8.56 -7.97
C ILE A 266 16.45 8.72 -7.73
N GLY A 267 17.04 7.92 -6.84
CA GLY A 267 18.50 7.73 -6.73
C GLY A 267 19.12 8.09 -5.38
N MET A 268 18.33 8.57 -4.42
CA MET A 268 18.81 8.96 -3.08
C MET A 268 18.90 7.77 -2.13
N TYR A 269 19.76 6.79 -2.46
CA TYR A 269 20.14 5.65 -1.61
C TYR A 269 21.63 5.31 -1.83
N GLY A 270 22.34 4.85 -0.79
CA GLY A 270 23.76 4.45 -0.87
C GLY A 270 24.18 3.56 0.29
N ALA A 271 25.32 2.87 0.16
CA ALA A 271 25.81 1.96 1.21
C ALA A 271 26.60 2.69 2.30
N PHE A 272 26.41 2.28 3.55
CA PHE A 272 27.13 2.79 4.73
C PHE A 272 27.83 1.60 5.42
N ILE A 273 29.14 1.52 5.29
CA ILE A 273 29.93 0.35 5.71
C ILE A 273 30.77 0.72 6.92
N MET A 274 30.55 0.02 8.04
CA MET A 274 31.32 0.20 9.27
C MET A 274 32.16 -1.05 9.51
N ASN A 275 33.46 -0.97 9.23
CA ASN A 275 34.36 -2.10 9.40
C ASN A 275 34.67 -2.33 10.88
N LYS A 276 34.79 -3.60 11.26
CA LYS A 276 35.24 -3.99 12.60
C LYS A 276 36.70 -3.60 12.82
N ARG A 277 37.09 -3.44 14.10
CA ARG A 277 38.51 -3.37 14.50
C ARG A 277 39.27 -4.67 14.20
N GLN A 278 38.56 -5.80 14.17
CA GLN A 278 39.06 -7.11 13.77
C GLN A 278 38.17 -7.61 12.64
N GLU A 279 38.66 -7.57 11.40
CA GLU A 279 37.85 -7.77 10.18
C GLU A 279 38.41 -8.94 9.36
N TRP A 280 37.54 -9.65 8.64
CA TRP A 280 37.95 -10.80 7.83
C TRP A 280 38.81 -10.38 6.62
N ASP A 281 39.94 -11.06 6.45
CA ASP A 281 40.93 -10.86 5.38
C ASP A 281 40.48 -11.58 4.09
N ILE A 282 39.28 -11.24 3.60
CA ILE A 282 38.70 -11.76 2.35
C ILE A 282 38.15 -10.64 1.48
N PRO A 283 38.16 -10.79 0.15
CA PRO A 283 37.55 -9.82 -0.76
C PRO A 283 36.10 -9.51 -0.37
N THR A 284 35.81 -8.23 -0.15
CA THR A 284 34.50 -7.77 0.33
C THR A 284 33.95 -6.71 -0.63
N ILE A 285 32.72 -6.89 -1.11
CA ILE A 285 32.07 -5.99 -2.08
C ILE A 285 30.77 -5.43 -1.50
N PRO A 286 30.61 -4.10 -1.41
CA PRO A 286 29.30 -3.46 -1.19
C PRO A 286 28.37 -3.67 -2.39
N VAL A 287 27.14 -4.08 -2.11
CA VAL A 287 26.11 -4.42 -3.11
C VAL A 287 24.81 -3.70 -2.72
N VAL A 288 24.47 -2.64 -3.44
CA VAL A 288 23.17 -1.95 -3.28
C VAL A 288 22.23 -2.45 -4.37
N LEU A 289 21.11 -3.03 -3.95
CA LEU A 289 20.00 -3.41 -4.83
C LEU A 289 19.03 -2.23 -4.94
N SER A 290 18.46 -2.02 -6.12
CA SER A 290 17.41 -1.02 -6.29
C SER A 290 16.47 -1.29 -7.47
N ASP A 291 15.32 -0.64 -7.43
CA ASP A 291 14.31 -0.64 -8.47
C ASP A 291 14.26 0.72 -9.21
N TRP A 292 13.82 0.71 -10.46
CA TRP A 292 13.72 1.94 -11.27
C TRP A 292 12.52 1.93 -12.20
N ILE A 293 11.77 3.03 -12.25
CA ILE A 293 10.62 3.23 -13.15
C ILE A 293 10.68 4.58 -13.85
N ASP A 294 10.34 4.63 -15.14
CA ASP A 294 10.32 5.88 -15.91
C ASP A 294 9.12 6.79 -15.58
N MET A 295 8.21 6.34 -14.71
CA MET A 295 7.08 7.11 -14.25
C MET A 295 7.52 8.06 -13.13
N ASN A 296 6.99 9.29 -13.10
CA ASN A 296 7.33 10.21 -12.01
C ASN A 296 6.82 9.62 -10.67
N PRO A 297 7.59 9.61 -9.57
CA PRO A 297 7.16 8.99 -8.32
C PRO A 297 5.84 9.53 -7.77
N LYS A 298 5.56 10.84 -7.92
CA LYS A 298 4.29 11.46 -7.51
C LYS A 298 3.12 10.97 -8.35
N GLU A 299 3.38 10.57 -9.60
CA GLU A 299 2.40 9.94 -10.48
C GLU A 299 2.18 8.47 -10.13
N VAL A 300 3.24 7.73 -9.73
CA VAL A 300 3.12 6.36 -9.19
C VAL A 300 2.27 6.38 -7.93
N ASN A 301 2.62 7.20 -6.92
CA ASN A 301 1.89 7.30 -5.65
C ASN A 301 0.39 7.59 -5.87
N ARG A 302 0.08 8.53 -6.77
CA ARG A 302 -1.30 8.88 -7.14
C ARG A 302 -2.01 7.77 -7.91
N SER A 303 -1.32 7.05 -8.79
CA SER A 303 -1.89 5.89 -9.53
C SER A 303 -2.24 4.73 -8.60
N LEU A 304 -1.48 4.53 -7.51
CA LEU A 304 -1.76 3.54 -6.46
C LEU A 304 -3.01 3.92 -5.67
N HIS A 305 -3.08 5.14 -5.14
CA HIS A 305 -4.27 5.67 -4.43
C HIS A 305 -5.55 5.71 -5.29
N ASN A 306 -5.40 5.80 -6.62
CA ASN A 306 -6.51 5.79 -7.59
C ASN A 306 -6.80 4.41 -8.19
N GLN A 307 -6.08 3.37 -7.79
CA GLN A 307 -6.22 1.99 -8.27
C GLN A 307 -6.22 1.81 -9.79
N THR A 308 -5.22 2.35 -10.48
CA THR A 308 -5.07 2.05 -11.91
C THR A 308 -4.52 0.63 -12.10
N ASP A 309 -5.28 -0.25 -12.74
CA ASP A 309 -4.82 -1.59 -13.19
C ASP A 309 -3.58 -1.58 -14.12
N TRP A 310 -3.10 -0.41 -14.51
CA TRP A 310 -1.99 -0.23 -15.43
C TRP A 310 -0.71 -0.96 -15.00
N PHE A 311 -0.41 -1.04 -13.69
CA PHE A 311 0.75 -1.80 -13.21
C PHE A 311 0.56 -3.31 -13.39
N GLY A 312 -0.61 -3.86 -13.05
CA GLY A 312 -0.92 -5.27 -13.32
C GLY A 312 -0.92 -5.62 -14.81
N ILE A 313 -1.43 -4.71 -15.67
CA ILE A 313 -1.35 -4.85 -17.14
C ILE A 313 0.11 -4.87 -17.61
N ARG A 314 0.96 -4.00 -17.05
CA ARG A 314 2.39 -3.93 -17.39
C ARG A 314 3.18 -5.17 -16.96
N LYS A 315 2.82 -5.80 -15.84
CA LYS A 315 3.45 -7.03 -15.34
C LYS A 315 2.84 -8.32 -15.89
N ASN A 316 1.71 -8.21 -16.61
CA ASN A 316 0.88 -9.34 -17.04
C ASN A 316 0.37 -10.19 -15.86
N THR A 317 -0.10 -9.52 -14.81
CA THR A 317 -0.57 -10.12 -13.55
C THR A 317 -2.08 -9.99 -13.34
N ILE A 318 -2.82 -9.36 -14.27
CA ILE A 318 -4.28 -9.24 -14.16
C ILE A 318 -4.94 -10.63 -14.06
N GLN A 319 -5.90 -10.77 -13.15
CA GLN A 319 -6.72 -11.97 -13.03
C GLN A 319 -8.13 -11.67 -13.54
N SER A 320 -8.29 -11.68 -14.87
CA SER A 320 -9.55 -11.37 -15.53
C SER A 320 -10.53 -12.55 -15.54
N TYR A 321 -11.80 -12.27 -15.79
CA TYR A 321 -12.83 -13.30 -16.00
C TYR A 321 -12.51 -14.21 -17.19
N SER A 322 -11.99 -13.66 -18.30
CA SER A 322 -11.61 -14.46 -19.47
C SER A 322 -10.47 -15.44 -19.18
N GLU A 323 -9.51 -15.05 -18.33
CA GLU A 323 -8.43 -15.94 -17.89
C GLU A 323 -8.97 -16.99 -16.93
N ALA A 324 -9.75 -16.58 -15.92
CA ALA A 324 -10.36 -17.49 -14.95
C ALA A 324 -11.28 -18.54 -15.60
N ILE A 325 -11.94 -18.22 -16.72
CA ILE A 325 -12.71 -19.20 -17.50
C ILE A 325 -11.77 -20.13 -18.27
N LYS A 326 -10.76 -19.59 -18.97
CA LYS A 326 -9.79 -20.39 -19.75
C LYS A 326 -8.98 -21.36 -18.90
N THR A 327 -8.68 -21.02 -17.66
CA THR A 327 -7.89 -21.84 -16.71
C THR A 327 -8.75 -22.59 -15.68
N GLY A 328 -10.08 -22.58 -15.82
CA GLY A 328 -10.98 -23.31 -14.91
C GLY A 328 -11.12 -22.71 -13.49
N HIS A 329 -10.50 -21.56 -13.21
CA HIS A 329 -10.51 -20.90 -11.90
C HIS A 329 -11.66 -19.90 -11.67
N LEU A 330 -12.74 -19.94 -12.47
CA LEU A 330 -13.89 -19.03 -12.35
C LEU A 330 -14.49 -19.00 -10.92
N LYS A 331 -14.61 -20.16 -10.26
CA LYS A 331 -15.11 -20.24 -8.88
C LYS A 331 -14.21 -19.49 -7.89
N THR A 332 -12.88 -19.61 -8.05
CA THR A 332 -11.88 -18.88 -7.25
C THR A 332 -12.02 -17.37 -7.44
N LYS A 333 -12.16 -16.93 -8.69
CA LYS A 333 -12.33 -15.51 -9.05
C LYS A 333 -13.62 -14.92 -8.44
N LEU A 334 -14.73 -15.65 -8.51
CA LEU A 334 -16.00 -15.25 -7.91
C LEU A 334 -15.93 -15.21 -6.38
N ALA A 335 -15.30 -16.19 -5.73
CA ALA A 335 -15.14 -16.22 -4.27
C ALA A 335 -14.32 -15.02 -3.75
N ASN A 336 -13.27 -14.64 -4.47
CA ASN A 336 -12.42 -13.48 -4.15
C ASN A 336 -13.21 -12.17 -4.21
N GLU A 337 -13.92 -11.93 -5.31
CA GLU A 337 -14.74 -10.73 -5.42
C GLU A 337 -15.93 -10.73 -4.44
N TRP A 338 -16.52 -11.90 -4.14
CA TRP A 338 -17.53 -12.04 -3.09
C TRP A 338 -17.01 -11.59 -1.72
N LYS A 339 -15.76 -11.90 -1.39
CA LYS A 339 -15.07 -11.41 -0.18
C LYS A 339 -14.65 -9.94 -0.22
N ARG A 340 -14.98 -9.22 -1.31
CA ARG A 340 -14.59 -7.82 -1.59
C ARG A 340 -13.08 -7.64 -1.80
N MET A 341 -12.43 -8.70 -2.25
CA MET A 341 -11.01 -8.69 -2.60
C MET A 341 -10.87 -8.34 -4.09
N LEU A 342 -9.80 -7.64 -4.44
CA LEU A 342 -9.42 -7.35 -5.82
C LEU A 342 -8.47 -8.42 -6.36
N ALA A 343 -7.95 -8.22 -7.58
CA ALA A 343 -6.82 -9.01 -8.05
C ALA A 343 -5.64 -8.89 -7.08
N MET A 344 -4.94 -10.00 -6.85
CA MET A 344 -3.78 -10.04 -5.96
C MET A 344 -2.49 -9.81 -6.74
N ASP A 345 -1.53 -9.15 -6.11
CA ASP A 345 -0.18 -9.01 -6.65
C ASP A 345 0.79 -9.05 -5.45
N VAL A 346 2.06 -9.41 -5.70
CA VAL A 346 3.12 -9.36 -4.67
C VAL A 346 3.87 -8.03 -4.68
N SER A 347 3.69 -7.23 -5.74
CA SER A 347 4.33 -5.92 -5.88
C SER A 347 3.31 -4.89 -6.35
N ASP A 348 3.39 -3.67 -5.82
CA ASP A 348 2.46 -2.60 -6.18
C ASP A 348 2.81 -1.94 -7.53
N VAL A 349 4.08 -1.96 -7.92
CA VAL A 349 4.63 -1.09 -8.96
C VAL A 349 5.32 -1.89 -10.06
N ALA A 350 4.94 -1.61 -11.31
CA ALA A 350 5.54 -2.26 -12.48
C ALA A 350 6.84 -1.57 -12.93
N TYR A 351 7.93 -1.83 -12.23
CA TYR A 351 9.24 -1.22 -12.51
C TYR A 351 9.75 -1.47 -13.94
N ASP A 352 10.57 -0.55 -14.45
CA ASP A 352 11.18 -0.60 -15.78
C ASP A 352 12.49 -1.39 -15.78
N SER A 353 13.26 -1.33 -14.70
CA SER A 353 14.48 -2.12 -14.49
C SER A 353 14.76 -2.36 -13.00
N PHE A 354 15.62 -3.35 -12.74
CA PHE A 354 16.21 -3.63 -11.43
C PHE A 354 17.73 -3.58 -11.57
N LEU A 355 18.41 -3.15 -10.51
CA LEU A 355 19.80 -2.73 -10.57
C LEU A 355 20.60 -3.32 -9.40
N ILE A 356 21.86 -3.63 -9.67
CA ILE A 356 22.90 -3.94 -8.70
C ILE A 356 23.99 -2.88 -8.87
N ASN A 357 24.27 -2.09 -7.83
CA ASN A 357 25.20 -0.96 -7.88
C ASN A 357 24.95 -0.04 -9.10
N GLY A 358 23.67 0.27 -9.35
CA GLY A 358 23.22 1.19 -10.41
C GLY A 358 23.22 0.61 -11.83
N LYS A 359 23.52 -0.70 -12.00
CA LYS A 359 23.56 -1.36 -13.31
C LYS A 359 22.69 -2.62 -13.31
N ASN A 360 22.03 -2.92 -14.44
CA ASN A 360 21.29 -4.18 -14.56
C ASN A 360 22.23 -5.40 -14.68
N GLN A 361 23.44 -5.21 -15.22
CA GLN A 361 24.50 -6.21 -15.19
C GLN A 361 25.81 -5.59 -14.71
N SER A 362 26.49 -6.28 -13.80
CA SER A 362 27.81 -5.94 -13.28
C SER A 362 28.73 -7.16 -13.37
N SER A 363 30.05 -6.95 -13.40
CA SER A 363 31.04 -8.02 -13.50
C SER A 363 32.26 -7.72 -12.63
N ARG A 364 32.83 -8.78 -12.05
CA ARG A 364 33.99 -8.81 -11.17
C ARG A 364 34.93 -9.95 -11.61
N PRO A 365 35.69 -9.78 -12.72
CA PRO A 365 36.54 -10.82 -13.28
C PRO A 365 37.80 -11.12 -12.46
N GLU A 366 38.08 -10.35 -11.41
CA GLU A 366 39.27 -10.46 -10.56
C GLU A 366 39.37 -11.77 -9.76
N PHE A 367 38.24 -12.44 -9.51
CA PHE A 367 38.19 -13.66 -8.68
C PHE A 367 38.51 -14.95 -9.45
N LYS A 368 39.05 -15.92 -8.72
CA LYS A 368 39.58 -17.20 -9.21
C LYS A 368 39.00 -18.37 -8.42
N ALA A 369 39.15 -19.59 -8.94
CA ALA A 369 38.75 -20.81 -8.26
C ALA A 369 39.32 -20.88 -6.82
N GLY A 370 38.45 -21.18 -5.85
CA GLY A 370 38.77 -21.23 -4.42
C GLY A 370 38.61 -19.90 -3.67
N ASP A 371 38.49 -18.76 -4.35
CA ASP A 371 38.27 -17.47 -3.68
C ASP A 371 36.92 -17.46 -2.93
N LYS A 372 36.95 -16.96 -1.69
CA LYS A 372 35.77 -16.70 -0.86
C LYS A 372 35.50 -15.19 -0.87
N VAL A 373 34.37 -14.79 -1.43
CA VAL A 373 34.00 -13.39 -1.63
C VAL A 373 32.81 -13.04 -0.75
N ARG A 374 32.95 -12.03 0.09
CA ARG A 374 31.85 -11.49 0.89
C ARG A 374 31.12 -10.40 0.12
N LEU A 375 29.81 -10.55 -0.02
CA LEU A 375 28.90 -9.54 -0.55
C LEU A 375 28.18 -8.89 0.63
N ARG A 376 28.35 -7.57 0.78
CA ARG A 376 27.68 -6.73 1.78
C ARG A 376 26.45 -6.12 1.13
N ILE A 377 25.30 -6.79 1.26
CA ILE A 377 24.09 -6.51 0.48
C ILE A 377 23.14 -5.63 1.27
N ALA A 378 22.68 -4.53 0.67
CA ALA A 378 21.60 -3.69 1.18
C ALA A 378 20.51 -3.51 0.12
N ASN A 379 19.25 -3.68 0.50
CA ASN A 379 18.13 -3.42 -0.40
C ASN A 379 17.60 -1.98 -0.26
N GLY A 380 18.06 -1.10 -1.15
CA GLY A 380 17.60 0.28 -1.27
C GLY A 380 16.58 0.51 -2.38
N GLY A 381 15.79 -0.51 -2.75
CA GLY A 381 14.63 -0.35 -3.63
C GLY A 381 13.46 0.33 -2.90
N ALA A 382 12.62 1.06 -3.63
CA ALA A 382 11.51 1.82 -3.03
C ALA A 382 10.30 0.94 -2.66
N SER A 383 10.12 -0.22 -3.30
CA SER A 383 9.11 -1.21 -2.87
C SER A 383 9.40 -2.66 -3.25
N SER A 384 10.56 -2.96 -3.86
CA SER A 384 10.86 -4.30 -4.38
C SER A 384 11.61 -5.18 -3.39
N TYR A 385 11.04 -6.36 -3.13
CA TYR A 385 11.69 -7.50 -2.49
C TYR A 385 12.51 -8.29 -3.53
N PHE A 386 13.65 -8.88 -3.16
CA PHE A 386 14.52 -9.59 -4.09
C PHE A 386 14.94 -11.00 -3.65
N TRP A 387 14.64 -11.98 -4.49
CA TRP A 387 15.24 -13.32 -4.45
C TRP A 387 16.70 -13.26 -4.88
N LEU A 388 17.59 -13.76 -4.02
CA LEU A 388 19.02 -13.87 -4.25
C LEU A 388 19.38 -15.33 -4.49
N LYS A 389 20.05 -15.62 -5.61
CA LYS A 389 20.53 -16.96 -5.98
C LYS A 389 21.96 -16.88 -6.51
N TYR A 390 22.75 -17.92 -6.30
CA TYR A 390 24.12 -18.01 -6.80
C TYR A 390 24.31 -19.26 -7.68
N ALA A 391 24.94 -19.09 -8.84
CA ALA A 391 25.17 -20.18 -9.79
C ALA A 391 26.34 -21.10 -9.40
N GLY A 392 27.20 -20.67 -8.46
CA GLY A 392 28.37 -21.43 -8.00
C GLY A 392 28.10 -22.35 -6.80
N GLY A 393 26.85 -22.52 -6.38
CA GLY A 393 26.46 -23.36 -5.24
C GLY A 393 25.70 -22.57 -4.17
N LYS A 394 25.79 -23.03 -2.92
CA LYS A 394 25.12 -22.41 -1.77
C LYS A 394 25.67 -21.02 -1.45
N ILE A 395 24.82 -20.21 -0.82
CA ILE A 395 25.12 -18.90 -0.25
C ILE A 395 25.28 -19.09 1.27
N THR A 396 26.41 -18.68 1.85
CA THR A 396 26.62 -18.72 3.30
C THR A 396 26.25 -17.37 3.90
N VAL A 397 25.14 -17.27 4.63
CA VAL A 397 24.72 -16.05 5.35
C VAL A 397 25.54 -15.92 6.64
N VAL A 398 26.11 -14.73 6.89
CA VAL A 398 27.04 -14.49 8.02
C VAL A 398 26.73 -13.23 8.84
N ALA A 399 25.92 -12.29 8.33
CA ALA A 399 25.36 -11.19 9.11
C ALA A 399 24.00 -10.75 8.56
N THR A 400 23.18 -10.09 9.38
CA THR A 400 21.94 -9.40 8.96
C THR A 400 21.79 -8.07 9.70
N ASP A 401 21.32 -7.03 9.01
CA ASP A 401 21.07 -5.69 9.55
C ASP A 401 22.26 -5.08 10.34
N GLY A 402 23.49 -5.44 9.95
CA GLY A 402 24.74 -5.04 10.61
C GLY A 402 25.26 -6.00 11.70
N ASN A 403 24.44 -6.93 12.17
CA ASN A 403 24.74 -7.86 13.26
C ASN A 403 25.20 -9.23 12.75
N ASP A 404 26.26 -9.78 13.36
CA ASP A 404 26.73 -11.14 13.03
C ASP A 404 25.71 -12.22 13.35
N VAL A 405 25.69 -13.27 12.54
CA VAL A 405 24.98 -14.52 12.82
C VAL A 405 25.94 -15.70 12.74
N GLU A 406 25.60 -16.78 13.42
CA GLU A 406 26.20 -18.09 13.18
C GLU A 406 25.99 -18.45 11.69
N PRO A 407 27.03 -18.88 10.96
CA PRO A 407 26.91 -19.12 9.52
C PRO A 407 25.82 -20.13 9.17
N VAL A 408 24.98 -19.79 8.19
CA VAL A 408 23.91 -20.66 7.65
C VAL A 408 24.06 -20.78 6.14
N GLU A 409 24.02 -21.99 5.58
CA GLU A 409 24.05 -22.22 4.14
C GLU A 409 22.64 -22.38 3.56
N VAL A 410 22.34 -21.62 2.51
CA VAL A 410 21.05 -21.63 1.81
C VAL A 410 21.25 -21.67 0.29
N ASP A 411 20.29 -22.24 -0.45
CA ASP A 411 20.29 -22.20 -1.92
C ASP A 411 19.72 -20.87 -2.45
N ARG A 412 18.91 -20.20 -1.62
CA ARG A 412 18.38 -18.86 -1.87
C ARG A 412 17.98 -18.15 -0.57
N LEU A 413 17.91 -16.82 -0.63
CA LEU A 413 17.19 -16.02 0.35
C LEU A 413 16.33 -14.95 -0.35
N LEU A 414 15.37 -14.39 0.37
CA LEU A 414 14.58 -13.25 -0.07
C LEU A 414 14.91 -12.08 0.85
N ILE A 415 15.53 -11.04 0.29
CA ILE A 415 15.83 -9.80 1.02
C ILE A 415 14.64 -8.85 0.88
N ALA A 416 14.04 -8.45 2.00
CA ALA A 416 12.97 -7.46 2.01
C ALA A 416 13.50 -6.06 1.70
N VAL A 417 12.61 -5.10 1.48
CA VAL A 417 13.03 -3.68 1.39
C VAL A 417 13.72 -3.30 2.71
N SER A 418 14.82 -2.56 2.63
CA SER A 418 15.59 -2.05 3.76
C SER A 418 16.46 -3.02 4.55
N GLU A 419 16.24 -4.33 4.46
CA GLU A 419 17.12 -5.31 5.11
C GLU A 419 18.55 -5.24 4.55
N THR A 420 19.52 -5.63 5.38
CA THR A 420 20.88 -5.93 4.91
C THR A 420 21.29 -7.36 5.27
N TYR A 421 22.15 -7.94 4.43
CA TYR A 421 22.76 -9.26 4.67
C TYR A 421 24.21 -9.24 4.21
N ASP A 422 25.13 -9.72 5.05
CA ASP A 422 26.45 -10.16 4.59
C ASP A 422 26.34 -11.63 4.23
N VAL A 423 26.74 -11.97 3.00
CA VAL A 423 26.82 -13.34 2.52
C VAL A 423 28.20 -13.63 1.96
N VAL A 424 28.69 -14.85 2.14
CA VAL A 424 29.92 -15.35 1.52
C VAL A 424 29.56 -16.33 0.43
N VAL A 425 30.19 -16.18 -0.73
CA VAL A 425 30.11 -17.12 -1.85
C VAL A 425 31.52 -17.58 -2.23
N THR A 426 31.67 -18.86 -2.54
CA THR A 426 32.93 -19.43 -3.02
C THR A 426 32.90 -19.51 -4.55
N ILE A 427 34.01 -19.23 -5.23
CA ILE A 427 34.15 -19.45 -6.68
C ILE A 427 34.60 -20.90 -6.93
N PRO A 428 33.80 -21.79 -7.57
CA PRO A 428 34.18 -23.20 -7.72
C PRO A 428 35.33 -23.43 -8.72
N ASP A 429 35.15 -23.00 -9.97
CA ASP A 429 36.15 -23.12 -11.06
C ASP A 429 36.61 -21.73 -11.53
N ASN A 430 37.61 -21.69 -12.42
CA ASN A 430 37.97 -20.50 -13.20
C ASN A 430 36.93 -20.24 -14.32
N LYS A 431 35.70 -19.91 -13.88
CA LYS A 431 34.52 -19.55 -14.67
C LYS A 431 33.88 -18.30 -14.06
N SER A 432 32.94 -17.69 -14.78
CA SER A 432 32.20 -16.51 -14.33
C SER A 432 30.79 -16.91 -13.87
N TYR A 433 30.55 -16.93 -12.57
CA TYR A 433 29.29 -17.38 -11.96
C TYR A 433 28.33 -16.23 -11.72
N GLU A 434 27.05 -16.44 -12.03
CA GLU A 434 26.01 -15.45 -11.82
C GLU A 434 25.51 -15.44 -10.37
N PHE A 435 25.64 -14.30 -9.69
CA PHE A 435 24.81 -13.93 -8.56
C PHE A 435 23.58 -13.18 -9.10
N LEU A 436 22.44 -13.87 -9.11
CA LEU A 436 21.18 -13.44 -9.74
C LEU A 436 20.26 -12.83 -8.69
N VAL A 437 19.76 -11.64 -9.01
CA VAL A 437 18.81 -10.88 -8.22
C VAL A 437 17.50 -10.80 -8.99
N THR A 438 16.43 -11.39 -8.45
CA THR A 438 15.11 -11.48 -9.11
C THR A 438 14.06 -10.84 -8.19
N PRO A 439 13.23 -9.89 -8.64
CA PRO A 439 12.16 -9.33 -7.80
C PRO A 439 11.17 -10.42 -7.39
N GLU A 440 10.44 -10.21 -6.29
CA GLU A 440 9.41 -11.14 -5.82
C GLU A 440 8.33 -11.45 -6.89
N ASP A 441 8.01 -10.47 -7.75
CA ASP A 441 7.09 -10.63 -8.90
C ASP A 441 7.65 -11.42 -10.09
N ARG A 442 8.96 -11.70 -10.09
CA ARG A 442 9.73 -12.47 -11.08
C ARG A 442 9.62 -11.95 -12.52
N THR A 443 9.25 -10.69 -12.72
CA THR A 443 9.03 -10.12 -14.06
C THR A 443 10.33 -9.91 -14.85
N LYS A 444 11.47 -9.70 -14.17
CA LYS A 444 12.81 -9.40 -14.73
C LYS A 444 13.90 -9.91 -13.77
N SER A 445 15.15 -9.48 -13.95
CA SER A 445 16.25 -9.72 -13.00
C SER A 445 17.38 -8.70 -13.20
N ALA A 446 18.36 -8.72 -12.28
CA ALA A 446 19.68 -8.10 -12.41
C ALA A 446 20.77 -9.13 -12.05
N SER A 447 21.99 -8.94 -12.57
CA SER A 447 23.05 -9.96 -12.47
C SER A 447 24.40 -9.37 -12.06
N LEU A 448 25.05 -9.95 -11.06
CA LEU A 448 26.45 -9.72 -10.71
C LEU A 448 27.26 -10.96 -11.09
N TRP A 449 28.16 -10.82 -12.06
CA TRP A 449 29.03 -11.90 -12.52
C TRP A 449 30.33 -11.91 -11.70
N LEU A 450 30.65 -13.03 -11.05
CA LEU A 450 31.84 -13.20 -10.20
C LEU A 450 32.82 -14.18 -10.85
N GLY A 451 34.08 -13.79 -11.00
CA GLY A 451 35.10 -14.58 -11.68
C GLY A 451 35.13 -14.39 -13.20
N SER A 452 36.11 -15.02 -13.85
CA SER A 452 36.42 -14.85 -15.28
C SER A 452 36.31 -16.16 -16.06
N GLY A 453 36.14 -16.08 -17.39
CA GLY A 453 35.98 -17.26 -18.26
C GLY A 453 34.53 -17.50 -18.70
N GLN A 454 34.16 -18.78 -18.89
CA GLN A 454 32.82 -19.15 -19.34
C GLN A 454 31.75 -18.72 -18.33
N LYS A 455 30.66 -18.11 -18.81
CA LYS A 455 29.53 -17.72 -17.97
C LYS A 455 28.68 -18.92 -17.54
N VAL A 456 28.44 -19.05 -16.24
CA VAL A 456 27.53 -20.02 -15.62
C VAL A 456 26.33 -19.26 -15.06
N PRO A 457 25.17 -19.25 -15.76
CA PRO A 457 23.98 -18.53 -15.32
C PRO A 457 23.26 -19.25 -14.17
N ALA A 458 22.58 -18.50 -13.32
CA ALA A 458 21.70 -19.06 -12.30
C ALA A 458 20.34 -19.41 -12.92
N GLY A 459 19.74 -20.52 -12.48
CA GLY A 459 18.42 -20.94 -12.96
C GLY A 459 17.35 -19.89 -12.62
N LYS A 460 16.72 -19.32 -13.66
CA LYS A 460 15.63 -18.34 -13.53
C LYS A 460 14.42 -18.95 -12.83
N MET A 461 13.71 -18.13 -12.06
CA MET A 461 12.50 -18.55 -11.35
C MET A 461 11.27 -18.52 -12.27
N PRO A 462 10.34 -19.48 -12.19
CA PRO A 462 9.12 -19.49 -13.00
C PRO A 462 8.14 -18.41 -12.55
N THR A 463 7.28 -17.97 -13.46
CA THR A 463 6.23 -16.96 -13.19
C THR A 463 5.26 -17.43 -12.11
N LEU A 464 4.82 -16.50 -11.24
CA LEU A 464 3.91 -16.79 -10.14
C LEU A 464 2.54 -17.33 -10.62
N LYS A 465 2.01 -18.35 -9.92
CA LYS A 465 0.68 -18.94 -10.18
C LYS A 465 -0.44 -18.14 -9.48
N TYR A 466 -0.76 -16.94 -9.98
CA TYR A 466 -1.68 -15.98 -9.31
C TYR A 466 -3.05 -16.55 -8.88
N PHE A 467 -3.66 -17.46 -9.65
CA PHE A 467 -4.95 -18.07 -9.27
C PHE A 467 -4.83 -19.11 -8.14
N ALA A 468 -3.67 -19.76 -7.99
CA ALA A 468 -3.40 -20.63 -6.83
C ALA A 468 -3.34 -19.79 -5.56
N GLY A 469 -2.60 -18.66 -5.60
CA GLY A 469 -2.55 -17.70 -4.50
C GLY A 469 -3.93 -17.13 -4.17
N MET A 470 -4.70 -16.76 -5.19
CA MET A 470 -6.08 -16.28 -5.00
C MET A 470 -6.96 -17.33 -4.29
N LYS A 471 -6.77 -18.63 -4.57
CA LYS A 471 -7.45 -19.71 -3.86
C LYS A 471 -7.01 -19.77 -2.40
N MET A 472 -5.71 -19.71 -2.12
CA MET A 472 -5.18 -19.74 -0.75
C MET A 472 -5.67 -18.54 0.08
N MET A 473 -5.62 -17.32 -0.47
CA MET A 473 -6.07 -16.13 0.25
C MET A 473 -7.58 -16.06 0.40
N ASN A 474 -8.34 -16.68 -0.51
CA ASN A 474 -9.77 -16.94 -0.30
C ASN A 474 -10.02 -17.86 0.90
N GLU A 475 -9.12 -18.78 1.22
CA GLU A 475 -9.24 -19.64 2.41
C GLU A 475 -8.80 -18.86 3.68
N MET A 476 -7.82 -17.95 3.56
CA MET A 476 -7.28 -17.14 4.65
C MET A 476 -8.02 -15.85 5.02
N MET A 477 -9.01 -15.36 4.25
CA MET A 477 -9.73 -14.11 4.59
C MET A 477 -11.21 -14.34 4.91
N ASP A 478 -11.74 -13.77 6.00
CA ASP A 478 -13.17 -13.81 6.34
C ASP A 478 -14.01 -12.74 5.60
N MET A 479 -15.34 -12.82 5.69
CA MET A 479 -16.25 -11.84 5.07
C MET A 479 -16.22 -10.44 5.72
N LYS A 480 -15.47 -10.26 6.82
CA LYS A 480 -15.23 -9.00 7.54
C LYS A 480 -13.85 -8.40 7.18
N GLY A 481 -13.07 -9.06 6.33
CA GLY A 481 -11.72 -8.65 5.98
C GLY A 481 -10.72 -8.81 7.13
N ASN A 482 -10.92 -9.80 8.01
CA ASN A 482 -9.85 -10.31 8.85
C ASN A 482 -9.17 -11.48 8.13
N MET A 483 -7.86 -11.54 8.25
CA MET A 483 -7.11 -12.75 8.01
C MET A 483 -7.43 -13.76 9.14
N VAL A 484 -7.64 -15.03 8.78
CA VAL A 484 -8.01 -16.12 9.70
C VAL A 484 -6.94 -17.21 9.69
N LYS A 485 -6.67 -17.79 10.86
CA LYS A 485 -5.75 -18.94 10.99
C LYS A 485 -6.31 -20.12 10.21
N MET A 486 -5.45 -20.75 9.41
CA MET A 486 -5.69 -22.10 8.88
C MET A 486 -5.36 -23.11 9.99
N ASP A 487 -6.20 -24.13 10.15
CA ASP A 487 -6.00 -25.15 11.17
C ASP A 487 -4.65 -25.87 10.93
N GLY A 488 -3.82 -25.95 11.98
CA GLY A 488 -2.49 -26.54 11.93
C GLY A 488 -1.37 -25.64 11.39
N MET A 489 -1.63 -24.39 10.99
CA MET A 489 -0.61 -23.45 10.51
C MET A 489 -0.39 -22.28 11.49
N GLU A 490 0.73 -22.30 12.21
CA GLU A 490 1.20 -21.15 13.00
C GLU A 490 2.23 -20.36 12.19
N MET A 491 1.80 -19.19 11.68
CA MET A 491 2.66 -18.31 10.88
C MET A 491 3.53 -17.44 11.79
N ALA A 492 4.82 -17.73 11.85
CA ALA A 492 5.84 -16.94 12.56
C ALA A 492 7.26 -17.20 12.02
N ASN A 493 8.14 -16.20 12.15
CA ASN A 493 9.57 -16.25 11.84
C ASN A 493 9.94 -16.77 10.43
N GLN A 494 9.05 -16.57 9.47
CA GLN A 494 9.15 -16.99 8.07
C GLN A 494 9.34 -18.50 7.86
N THR A 495 9.03 -19.32 8.88
CA THR A 495 9.21 -20.79 8.87
C THR A 495 8.44 -21.49 7.75
N MET A 496 7.35 -20.89 7.29
CA MET A 496 6.61 -21.29 6.09
C MET A 496 6.74 -20.20 5.03
N ASP A 497 7.57 -20.44 3.99
CA ASP A 497 7.79 -19.50 2.87
C ASP A 497 6.48 -19.27 2.10
N MET A 498 5.72 -18.23 2.47
CA MET A 498 4.42 -17.93 1.89
C MET A 498 4.47 -17.61 0.39
N ASN A 499 5.63 -17.31 -0.20
CA ASN A 499 5.72 -17.24 -1.66
C ASN A 499 5.66 -18.62 -2.30
N THR A 500 6.23 -19.65 -1.67
CA THR A 500 6.06 -21.02 -2.16
C THR A 500 4.65 -21.55 -1.94
N VAL A 501 3.97 -21.16 -0.85
CA VAL A 501 2.62 -21.66 -0.57
C VAL A 501 1.53 -20.89 -1.33
N MET A 502 1.61 -19.54 -1.38
CA MET A 502 0.67 -18.74 -2.20
C MET A 502 0.98 -18.86 -3.69
N TYR A 503 2.24 -18.93 -4.10
CA TYR A 503 2.63 -18.91 -5.52
C TYR A 503 3.55 -20.08 -5.89
N PRO A 504 3.07 -21.34 -5.74
CA PRO A 504 3.89 -22.53 -5.89
C PRO A 504 4.58 -22.61 -7.25
N GLU A 505 5.91 -22.67 -7.19
CA GLU A 505 6.80 -22.66 -8.36
C GLU A 505 6.66 -23.95 -9.17
N ILE A 506 6.46 -25.06 -8.46
CA ILE A 506 6.41 -26.41 -9.00
C ILE A 506 5.19 -27.14 -8.43
N THR A 507 4.29 -27.47 -9.35
CA THR A 507 3.66 -28.80 -9.43
C THR A 507 3.50 -29.05 -10.92
N GLY A 508 4.10 -30.14 -11.42
CA GLY A 508 3.91 -30.59 -12.79
C GLY A 508 2.55 -31.28 -12.92
N TYR A 509 1.85 -31.04 -14.03
CA TYR A 509 0.50 -31.56 -14.34
C TYR A 509 -0.54 -31.35 -13.23
N GLU A 510 -1.45 -30.41 -13.46
CA GLU A 510 -2.81 -30.61 -12.95
C GLU A 510 -3.29 -31.96 -13.52
N LYS A 511 -3.55 -32.94 -12.65
CA LYS A 511 -4.27 -34.15 -13.08
C LYS A 511 -5.66 -33.71 -13.49
N ASP A 512 -5.98 -33.86 -14.77
CA ASP A 512 -7.35 -33.76 -15.27
C ASP A 512 -8.26 -34.68 -14.44
N ASP A 513 -9.07 -34.09 -13.56
CA ASP A 513 -10.04 -34.81 -12.73
C ASP A 513 -11.30 -35.16 -13.57
N LYS A 514 -11.04 -35.84 -14.70
CA LYS A 514 -12.01 -36.22 -15.73
C LYS A 514 -11.91 -37.69 -16.13
N THR A 515 -11.87 -38.60 -15.15
CA THR A 515 -12.14 -40.03 -15.39
C THR A 515 -12.94 -40.69 -14.27
N LYS A 516 -14.21 -40.29 -14.11
CA LYS A 516 -15.24 -41.19 -13.56
C LYS A 516 -16.55 -41.07 -14.36
N GLY A 517 -16.87 -42.14 -15.10
CA GLY A 517 -18.24 -42.41 -15.56
C GLY A 517 -18.52 -42.28 -17.05
N SER A 518 -17.77 -42.94 -17.93
CA SER A 518 -18.39 -43.44 -19.17
C SER A 518 -19.13 -44.74 -18.88
N LYS A 519 -20.45 -44.72 -18.95
CA LYS A 519 -21.21 -45.90 -19.37
C LYS A 519 -21.15 -45.92 -20.89
N GLY A 520 -20.81 -47.06 -21.47
CA GLY A 520 -20.67 -47.19 -22.92
C GLY A 520 -22.01 -47.36 -23.63
N GLU A 521 -22.03 -47.06 -24.92
CA GLU A 521 -22.92 -47.68 -25.90
C GLU A 521 -22.30 -47.57 -27.31
N ASN A 522 -22.75 -48.42 -28.24
CA ASN A 522 -22.10 -48.71 -29.52
C ASN A 522 -22.41 -47.68 -30.63
N GLY A 523 -21.53 -47.52 -31.64
CA GLY A 523 -21.85 -46.68 -32.81
C GLY A 523 -20.78 -46.50 -33.90
N THR A 524 -20.57 -47.53 -34.73
CA THR A 524 -20.24 -47.50 -36.19
C THR A 524 -19.65 -46.25 -36.90
N GLY A 525 -18.48 -46.42 -37.54
CA GLY A 525 -18.02 -45.73 -38.79
C GLY A 525 -17.59 -44.24 -38.69
N SER A 526 -16.83 -43.65 -39.64
CA SER A 526 -16.04 -44.16 -40.78
C SER A 526 -15.10 -43.04 -41.34
N SER A 527 -13.94 -43.41 -41.90
CA SER A 527 -13.19 -42.78 -43.03
C SER A 527 -12.53 -41.37 -42.95
N GLY A 528 -11.28 -41.30 -43.48
CA GLY A 528 -10.49 -40.09 -43.88
C GLY A 528 -9.17 -39.94 -43.09
N ILE A 529 -7.96 -40.37 -43.50
CA ILE A 529 -7.17 -40.21 -44.77
C ILE A 529 -6.96 -38.71 -45.07
N THR A 530 -5.75 -38.12 -45.12
CA THR A 530 -4.42 -38.47 -45.70
C THR A 530 -3.24 -38.35 -44.70
N GLY A 531 -2.10 -39.08 -44.75
CA GLY A 531 -0.98 -38.99 -45.72
C GLY A 531 0.06 -37.93 -45.29
N GLU A 532 1.39 -38.13 -45.17
CA GLU A 532 2.31 -39.15 -45.74
C GLU A 532 3.52 -39.53 -44.81
N ASN A 533 4.28 -40.54 -45.27
CA ASN A 533 5.45 -41.25 -44.70
C ASN A 533 6.74 -40.35 -44.54
N ALA A 534 7.91 -40.78 -44.03
CA ALA A 534 8.49 -42.13 -43.94
C ALA A 534 9.63 -42.34 -42.91
N ASP A 535 9.69 -43.58 -42.41
CA ASP A 535 10.85 -44.50 -42.26
C ASP A 535 12.14 -44.15 -41.47
N ARG A 536 12.41 -44.95 -40.42
CA ARG A 536 13.47 -45.99 -40.46
C ARG A 536 13.39 -47.05 -39.35
N LYS A 537 13.74 -48.28 -39.74
CA LYS A 537 13.94 -49.52 -38.98
C LYS A 537 15.11 -49.39 -37.96
N ASP A 538 15.39 -50.27 -37.00
CA ASP A 538 15.32 -51.76 -37.00
C ASP A 538 15.18 -52.41 -35.60
N MET A 539 15.09 -53.75 -35.56
CA MET A 539 14.67 -54.59 -34.42
C MET A 539 15.75 -55.01 -33.39
N ASP A 540 15.35 -55.02 -32.12
CA ASP A 540 15.35 -56.11 -31.11
C ASP A 540 16.58 -57.05 -30.92
N MET A 541 16.97 -57.31 -29.64
CA MET A 541 17.51 -58.60 -29.12
C MET A 541 17.90 -58.59 -27.61
N LYS A 542 17.15 -59.38 -26.79
CA LYS A 542 17.56 -60.25 -25.64
C LYS A 542 18.35 -59.75 -24.38
N ARG A 543 17.61 -59.67 -23.26
CA ARG A 543 17.48 -60.65 -22.13
C ARG A 543 18.69 -61.08 -21.23
N GLY A 544 18.54 -60.84 -19.91
CA GLY A 544 19.15 -61.59 -18.76
C GLY A 544 18.90 -60.84 -17.43
N LYS A 545 17.99 -61.26 -16.53
CA LYS A 545 18.17 -62.18 -15.38
C LYS A 545 19.41 -61.88 -14.50
N SER A 546 19.32 -61.78 -13.17
CA SER A 546 18.19 -61.94 -12.23
C SER A 546 18.50 -61.20 -10.89
N GLU A 547 17.89 -61.34 -9.70
CA GLU A 547 16.97 -62.32 -9.07
C GLU A 547 16.15 -61.62 -7.93
N ALA A 548 15.67 -62.34 -6.91
CA ALA A 548 15.07 -61.85 -5.66
C ALA A 548 15.50 -62.75 -4.47
N PRO A 549 15.20 -62.42 -3.19
CA PRO A 549 13.93 -62.90 -2.63
C PRO A 549 13.22 -61.96 -1.63
N ARG A 550 11.94 -62.25 -1.38
CA ARG A 550 11.10 -61.65 -0.33
C ARG A 550 11.21 -62.43 0.99
N ALA A 551 10.82 -61.79 2.09
CA ALA A 551 10.27 -62.44 3.28
C ALA A 551 8.82 -61.97 3.51
N ASP A 552 8.02 -62.79 4.20
CA ASP A 552 6.55 -62.76 4.25
C ASP A 552 6.03 -62.56 5.70
N SER A 553 4.79 -62.08 5.87
CA SER A 553 3.93 -62.37 7.05
C SER A 553 2.50 -61.80 6.92
N THR A 554 1.61 -62.63 6.38
CA THR A 554 0.36 -63.05 7.04
C THR A 554 -0.64 -62.02 7.65
N THR A 555 -1.71 -61.76 6.87
CA THR A 555 -3.14 -61.93 7.25
C THR A 555 -3.71 -61.42 8.60
N SER A 556 -4.80 -60.64 8.51
CA SER A 556 -6.12 -61.12 8.97
C SER A 556 -7.28 -60.43 8.21
N LYS A 557 -8.45 -61.09 8.15
CA LYS A 557 -9.71 -60.55 7.61
C LYS A 557 -10.79 -60.63 8.70
N THR A 558 -11.58 -59.59 8.85
CA THR A 558 -12.96 -59.67 9.39
C THR A 558 -13.87 -58.73 8.60
N LYS A 559 -15.17 -59.02 8.62
CA LYS A 559 -16.16 -58.42 7.70
C LYS A 559 -17.47 -58.14 8.44
N ALA A 560 -18.18 -57.13 7.93
CA ALA A 560 -19.61 -56.84 8.12
C ALA A 560 -20.08 -56.11 9.41
N GLY A 561 -20.79 -55.01 9.16
CA GLY A 561 -21.59 -54.21 10.08
C GLY A 561 -22.12 -53.01 9.30
N LYS A 562 -23.43 -52.98 9.00
CA LYS A 562 -24.13 -51.89 8.28
C LYS A 562 -25.10 -51.19 9.24
N THR A 563 -25.69 -50.07 8.81
CA THR A 563 -26.55 -49.10 9.53
C THR A 563 -25.78 -48.00 10.27
N ASP A 564 -26.17 -46.72 10.26
CA ASP A 564 -27.17 -46.00 9.44
C ASP A 564 -26.80 -44.50 9.31
N GLU A 565 -27.56 -43.75 8.52
CA GLU A 565 -27.29 -42.37 8.08
C GLU A 565 -27.12 -41.33 9.20
N LYS A 566 -26.10 -40.48 9.07
CA LYS A 566 -26.13 -39.05 9.45
C LYS A 566 -25.04 -38.30 8.67
N GLY A 567 -25.35 -37.08 8.24
CA GLY A 567 -24.51 -36.32 7.32
C GLY A 567 -23.24 -35.78 7.99
N GLU A 568 -22.08 -36.29 7.59
CA GLU A 568 -20.77 -35.74 7.96
C GLU A 568 -20.27 -34.76 6.90
N MET A 569 -19.88 -33.56 7.36
CA MET A 569 -18.99 -32.69 6.59
C MET A 569 -17.67 -33.43 6.41
N LYS A 570 -17.26 -33.69 5.16
CA LYS A 570 -15.96 -34.32 4.92
C LYS A 570 -14.83 -33.41 5.38
N ASN A 571 -14.11 -33.88 6.41
CA ASN A 571 -12.80 -33.36 6.78
C ASN A 571 -11.91 -33.26 5.53
N MET A 572 -11.41 -32.06 5.24
CA MET A 572 -10.40 -31.84 4.20
C MET A 572 -8.98 -32.07 4.76
N GLY A 573 -8.82 -33.14 5.56
CA GLY A 573 -7.52 -33.55 6.12
C GLY A 573 -6.60 -34.21 5.09
N ASP A 574 -7.13 -34.60 3.93
CA ASP A 574 -6.41 -35.29 2.85
C ASP A 574 -5.80 -34.34 1.80
N MET A 575 -5.56 -33.07 2.13
CA MET A 575 -4.44 -32.36 1.48
C MET A 575 -3.14 -32.84 2.12
N HIS A 576 -2.75 -34.08 1.80
CA HIS A 576 -1.36 -34.50 1.86
C HIS A 576 -0.55 -33.59 0.94
N MET A 577 -0.07 -32.47 1.50
CA MET A 577 0.99 -31.66 0.93
C MET A 577 2.27 -32.50 1.00
N ASP A 578 2.40 -33.40 0.03
CA ASP A 578 3.59 -34.19 -0.19
C ASP A 578 4.70 -33.23 -0.64
N ASN A 579 5.40 -32.64 0.34
CA ASN A 579 6.42 -31.61 0.15
C ASN A 579 7.74 -32.22 -0.40
N THR A 580 7.65 -33.31 -1.15
CA THR A 580 8.74 -34.12 -1.70
C THR A 580 9.13 -33.63 -3.11
N SER A 581 9.09 -32.31 -3.33
CA SER A 581 9.34 -31.69 -4.64
C SER A 581 10.13 -30.37 -4.59
N SER A 582 11.08 -30.21 -3.65
CA SER A 582 12.34 -29.49 -3.92
C SER A 582 13.33 -29.56 -2.75
N ASP A 583 14.55 -30.03 -2.99
CA ASP A 583 15.70 -29.98 -2.06
C ASP A 583 16.29 -28.56 -1.89
N ILE A 584 15.46 -27.51 -1.97
CA ILE A 584 15.89 -26.10 -1.97
C ILE A 584 15.77 -25.52 -0.56
N VAL A 585 16.90 -25.29 0.08
CA VAL A 585 16.97 -24.60 1.37
C VAL A 585 16.77 -23.10 1.14
N THR A 586 15.71 -22.54 1.71
CA THR A 586 15.39 -21.11 1.67
C THR A 586 15.58 -20.50 3.05
N LEU A 587 16.28 -19.38 3.14
CA LEU A 587 16.46 -18.67 4.41
C LEU A 587 15.12 -18.28 5.04
N ASN A 588 14.97 -18.55 6.33
CA ASN A 588 13.94 -17.97 7.19
C ASN A 588 14.56 -17.51 8.53
N TYR A 589 13.83 -16.71 9.30
CA TYR A 589 14.37 -16.12 10.53
C TYR A 589 14.62 -17.14 11.65
N ALA A 590 13.95 -18.30 11.68
CA ALA A 590 14.21 -19.32 12.70
C ALA A 590 15.56 -20.03 12.53
N MET A 591 16.11 -20.07 11.30
CA MET A 591 17.46 -20.61 11.02
C MET A 591 18.58 -19.74 11.59
N LEU A 592 18.35 -18.43 11.70
CA LEU A 592 19.36 -17.46 12.08
C LEU A 592 19.58 -17.43 13.60
N LYS A 593 20.83 -17.45 14.04
CA LYS A 593 21.20 -17.46 15.46
C LYS A 593 22.33 -16.47 15.73
N ALA A 594 22.26 -15.72 16.82
CA ALA A 594 23.35 -14.83 17.23
C ALA A 594 24.55 -15.66 17.73
N PRO A 595 25.81 -15.24 17.46
CA PRO A 595 26.99 -15.92 18.00
C PRO A 595 27.16 -15.71 19.51
N GLU A 596 26.61 -14.61 20.05
CA GLU A 596 26.65 -14.24 21.47
C GLU A 596 25.23 -14.16 22.06
N LYS A 597 25.13 -14.13 23.40
CA LYS A 597 23.84 -13.96 24.08
C LYS A 597 23.33 -12.54 23.91
N THR A 598 22.12 -12.39 23.39
CA THR A 598 21.49 -11.08 23.13
C THR A 598 20.53 -10.64 24.22
N THR A 599 20.40 -11.41 25.31
CA THR A 599 19.44 -11.18 26.40
C THR A 599 19.48 -9.74 26.92
N LEU A 600 18.33 -9.06 26.89
CA LEU A 600 18.19 -7.70 27.41
C LEU A 600 18.49 -7.67 28.92
N ARG A 601 19.00 -6.53 29.39
CA ARG A 601 19.24 -6.31 30.84
C ARG A 601 17.89 -6.36 31.59
N PRO A 602 17.85 -6.83 32.85
CA PRO A 602 16.63 -6.78 33.65
C PRO A 602 16.10 -5.34 33.79
N GLY A 603 14.81 -5.15 33.51
CA GLY A 603 14.13 -3.86 33.53
C GLY A 603 12.62 -4.04 33.39
N PRO A 604 11.81 -2.98 33.62
CA PRO A 604 10.36 -3.06 33.50
C PRO A 604 9.94 -3.43 32.06
N LEU A 605 9.13 -4.48 31.91
CA LEU A 605 8.64 -4.93 30.61
C LEU A 605 7.37 -4.16 30.21
N LYS A 606 7.42 -3.53 29.04
CA LYS A 606 6.28 -2.86 28.41
C LYS A 606 5.89 -3.59 27.13
N THR A 607 4.76 -4.30 27.16
CA THR A 607 4.25 -5.01 25.98
C THR A 607 3.26 -4.15 25.18
N LEU A 608 3.45 -4.10 23.86
CA LEU A 608 2.60 -3.42 22.89
C LEU A 608 2.09 -4.41 21.85
N TYR A 609 0.88 -4.19 21.34
CA TYR A 609 0.25 -5.02 20.33
C TYR A 609 -0.08 -4.19 19.09
N PHE A 610 0.51 -4.56 17.95
CA PHE A 610 0.33 -3.87 16.66
C PHE A 610 -0.27 -4.84 15.63
N GLU A 611 -1.50 -4.55 15.21
CA GLU A 611 -2.14 -5.11 14.02
C GLU A 611 -1.71 -4.26 12.81
N LEU A 612 -0.98 -4.83 11.86
CA LEU A 612 -0.76 -4.18 10.57
C LEU A 612 -2.06 -4.29 9.77
N THR A 613 -2.54 -3.16 9.26
CA THR A 613 -3.87 -3.04 8.65
C THR A 613 -3.81 -2.19 7.40
N GLY A 614 -4.65 -2.51 6.41
CA GLY A 614 -4.68 -1.74 5.18
C GLY A 614 -5.99 -1.86 4.41
N ASN A 615 -6.14 -0.98 3.43
CA ASN A 615 -7.18 -1.02 2.42
C ASN A 615 -6.51 -0.89 1.05
N MET A 616 -6.40 -2.02 0.34
CA MET A 616 -5.84 -2.06 -1.02
C MET A 616 -6.67 -1.19 -1.97
N ASN A 617 -8.01 -1.17 -1.80
CA ASN A 617 -8.97 -0.44 -2.64
C ASN A 617 -8.78 1.10 -2.66
N ARG A 618 -8.04 1.66 -1.69
CA ARG A 618 -7.75 3.09 -1.56
C ARG A 618 -6.27 3.36 -1.31
N TYR A 619 -5.46 2.32 -1.33
CA TYR A 619 -4.05 2.30 -0.97
C TYR A 619 -3.74 2.99 0.37
N VAL A 620 -4.54 2.68 1.40
CA VAL A 620 -4.37 3.21 2.77
C VAL A 620 -3.71 2.17 3.65
N TRP A 621 -2.55 2.47 4.23
CA TRP A 621 -1.76 1.56 5.06
C TRP A 621 -1.55 2.12 6.47
N SER A 622 -1.77 1.31 7.51
CA SER A 622 -1.80 1.79 8.89
C SER A 622 -1.56 0.70 9.93
N ILE A 623 -1.12 1.10 11.12
CA ILE A 623 -1.07 0.20 12.29
C ILE A 623 -2.35 0.43 13.11
N ASN A 624 -2.97 -0.61 13.67
CA ASN A 624 -4.19 -0.53 14.50
C ASN A 624 -5.30 0.36 13.88
N ASN A 625 -5.50 0.32 12.55
CA ASN A 625 -6.41 1.19 11.79
C ASN A 625 -6.21 2.71 12.04
N LYS A 626 -4.98 3.16 12.31
CA LYS A 626 -4.64 4.58 12.42
C LYS A 626 -3.32 4.88 11.72
N VAL A 627 -3.35 5.83 10.79
CA VAL A 627 -2.13 6.40 10.18
C VAL A 627 -1.36 7.27 11.17
N VAL A 628 -0.12 7.63 10.84
CA VAL A 628 0.73 8.53 11.66
C VAL A 628 -0.06 9.74 12.15
N SER A 629 -0.71 10.49 11.26
CA SER A 629 -1.45 11.71 11.64
C SER A 629 -2.78 11.50 12.41
N GLU A 630 -3.21 10.26 12.60
CA GLU A 630 -4.35 9.87 13.46
C GLU A 630 -3.89 9.38 14.85
N THR A 631 -2.58 9.45 15.15
CA THR A 631 -1.99 9.02 16.43
C THR A 631 -1.13 10.09 17.10
N ASP A 632 -0.96 9.94 18.41
CA ASP A 632 0.09 10.61 19.18
C ASP A 632 1.26 9.64 19.44
N LYS A 633 2.35 10.19 19.97
CA LYS A 633 3.60 9.46 20.22
C LYS A 633 3.43 8.36 21.27
N ILE A 634 4.09 7.23 21.07
CA ILE A 634 4.16 6.13 22.03
C ILE A 634 5.28 6.45 23.02
N LEU A 635 4.88 6.88 24.22
CA LEU A 635 5.83 7.25 25.27
C LEU A 635 6.53 6.00 25.83
N ILE A 636 7.85 6.05 26.00
CA ILE A 636 8.69 5.01 26.64
C ILE A 636 9.66 5.66 27.64
N LYS A 637 10.19 4.90 28.59
CA LYS A 637 11.20 5.38 29.54
C LYS A 637 12.53 4.69 29.34
N LYS A 638 13.63 5.40 29.63
CA LYS A 638 14.96 4.82 29.59
C LYS A 638 15.08 3.69 30.61
N GLY A 639 15.56 2.53 30.18
CA GLY A 639 15.66 1.31 30.98
C GLY A 639 14.39 0.43 31.00
N GLU A 640 13.31 0.80 30.32
CA GLU A 640 12.22 -0.14 30.00
C GLU A 640 12.69 -1.13 28.92
N ASN A 641 12.29 -2.40 29.02
CA ASN A 641 12.34 -3.34 27.91
C ASN A 641 10.99 -3.26 27.19
N VAL A 642 11.00 -2.83 25.93
CA VAL A 642 9.79 -2.67 25.11
C VAL A 642 9.64 -3.90 24.23
N ARG A 643 8.56 -4.65 24.42
CA ARG A 643 8.21 -5.80 23.59
C ARG A 643 7.04 -5.45 22.69
N ILE A 644 7.17 -5.68 21.40
CA ILE A 644 6.13 -5.43 20.41
C ILE A 644 5.74 -6.77 19.79
N VAL A 645 4.47 -7.14 19.97
CA VAL A 645 3.84 -8.26 19.25
C VAL A 645 3.18 -7.68 18.02
N LEU A 646 3.67 -8.05 16.85
CA LEU A 646 3.15 -7.63 15.56
C LEU A 646 2.30 -8.74 14.97
N TYR A 647 1.18 -8.38 14.34
CA TYR A 647 0.32 -9.31 13.60
C TYR A 647 -0.08 -8.67 12.27
N ASN A 648 0.26 -9.31 11.17
CA ASN A 648 -0.08 -8.80 9.84
C ASN A 648 -1.47 -9.27 9.39
N ASN A 649 -2.44 -8.37 9.55
CA ASN A 649 -3.82 -8.58 9.13
C ASN A 649 -4.07 -8.05 7.70
N THR A 650 -3.06 -8.16 6.82
CA THR A 650 -3.13 -7.73 5.42
C THR A 650 -2.70 -8.84 4.46
N MET A 651 -2.94 -8.60 3.17
CA MET A 651 -2.57 -9.48 2.06
C MET A 651 -1.12 -9.30 1.59
N MET A 652 -0.41 -8.31 2.11
CA MET A 652 0.93 -7.90 1.67
C MET A 652 1.95 -8.11 2.77
N ARG A 653 3.22 -8.30 2.41
CA ARG A 653 4.36 -8.24 3.33
C ARG A 653 4.63 -6.79 3.73
N HIS A 654 5.25 -6.59 4.90
CA HIS A 654 5.66 -5.27 5.39
C HIS A 654 7.01 -5.37 6.10
N PRO A 655 8.08 -4.71 5.62
CA PRO A 655 9.35 -4.62 6.32
C PRO A 655 9.26 -3.46 7.33
N MET A 656 9.09 -3.79 8.60
CA MET A 656 8.92 -2.83 9.68
C MET A 656 10.29 -2.44 10.25
N HIS A 657 10.69 -1.18 10.07
CA HIS A 657 11.95 -0.63 10.58
C HIS A 657 11.75 0.17 11.87
N LEU A 658 12.68 0.08 12.82
CA LEU A 658 12.79 0.95 14.00
C LEU A 658 14.09 1.77 13.98
N HIS A 659 13.96 3.10 14.04
CA HIS A 659 15.11 4.00 14.08
C HIS A 659 15.85 3.93 15.42
N GLY A 660 17.19 4.04 15.37
CA GLY A 660 18.06 4.22 16.54
C GLY A 660 18.16 3.03 17.50
N HIS A 661 17.54 1.90 17.20
CA HIS A 661 17.54 0.71 18.06
C HIS A 661 17.58 -0.56 17.20
N ASP A 662 18.47 -1.49 17.54
CA ASP A 662 18.26 -2.89 17.17
C ASP A 662 17.31 -3.52 18.19
N PHE A 663 16.47 -4.43 17.71
CA PHE A 663 15.60 -5.28 18.50
C PHE A 663 15.98 -6.74 18.36
N ARG A 664 15.76 -7.52 19.43
CA ARG A 664 15.80 -8.98 19.39
C ARG A 664 14.56 -9.48 18.67
N LEU A 665 14.73 -10.31 17.64
CA LEU A 665 13.63 -11.08 17.06
C LEU A 665 13.48 -12.40 17.81
N LEU A 666 12.32 -12.65 18.44
CA LEU A 666 12.08 -13.86 19.23
C LEU A 666 11.79 -15.08 18.34
N ASN A 667 12.81 -15.52 17.62
CA ASN A 667 12.79 -16.54 16.57
C ASN A 667 12.96 -18.00 17.04
N GLY A 668 12.75 -18.28 18.32
CA GLY A 668 12.95 -19.60 18.91
C GLY A 668 14.37 -19.91 19.40
N GLN A 669 15.38 -19.10 19.06
CA GLN A 669 16.79 -19.31 19.49
C GLN A 669 17.07 -18.90 20.97
N GLY A 670 16.04 -18.53 21.73
CA GLY A 670 16.13 -18.27 23.18
C GLY A 670 17.06 -17.11 23.55
N GLU A 671 18.12 -17.40 24.30
CA GLU A 671 19.14 -16.40 24.67
C GLU A 671 19.96 -15.90 23.46
N TYR A 672 19.97 -16.66 22.35
CA TYR A 672 20.71 -16.40 21.13
C TYR A 672 19.81 -15.93 19.96
N ALA A 673 18.62 -15.40 20.29
CA ALA A 673 17.79 -14.66 19.35
C ALA A 673 18.60 -13.55 18.64
N ILE A 674 18.42 -13.36 17.33
CA ILE A 674 19.19 -12.36 16.56
C ILE A 674 18.78 -10.92 16.88
N MET A 675 19.73 -9.99 16.72
CA MET A 675 19.46 -8.56 16.67
C MET A 675 19.21 -8.14 15.22
N LYS A 676 18.16 -7.35 14.97
CA LYS A 676 17.81 -6.74 13.67
C LYS A 676 17.23 -5.34 13.90
N ASN A 677 17.22 -4.50 12.88
CA ASN A 677 16.53 -3.19 12.90
C ASN A 677 15.41 -3.10 11.85
N VAL A 678 15.28 -4.09 10.96
CA VAL A 678 14.13 -4.30 10.08
C VAL A 678 13.55 -5.69 10.36
N ILE A 679 12.23 -5.85 10.33
CA ILE A 679 11.59 -7.17 10.34
C ILE A 679 10.54 -7.22 9.23
N ASP A 680 10.68 -8.17 8.30
CA ASP A 680 9.63 -8.44 7.33
C ASP A 680 8.60 -9.42 7.86
N ILE A 681 7.35 -8.99 7.85
CA ILE A 681 6.20 -9.73 8.40
C ILE A 681 5.26 -10.11 7.25
N MET A 682 5.15 -11.40 6.97
CA MET A 682 4.31 -11.97 5.90
C MET A 682 2.81 -11.85 6.23
N PRO A 683 1.92 -11.99 5.23
CA PRO A 683 0.48 -12.12 5.49
C PRO A 683 0.18 -13.21 6.53
N MET A 684 -0.79 -12.96 7.42
CA MET A 684 -1.15 -13.83 8.55
C MET A 684 -0.10 -14.01 9.65
N GLU A 685 1.12 -13.53 9.48
CA GLU A 685 2.22 -13.79 10.40
C GLU A 685 2.08 -13.01 11.72
N ARG A 686 2.56 -13.64 12.80
CA ARG A 686 2.69 -13.01 14.12
C ARG A 686 4.08 -13.20 14.68
N ASP A 687 4.85 -12.13 14.67
CA ASP A 687 6.19 -12.08 15.24
C ASP A 687 6.23 -11.25 16.52
N THR A 688 7.27 -11.46 17.32
CA THR A 688 7.52 -10.67 18.53
C THR A 688 8.95 -10.18 18.52
N ILE A 689 9.10 -8.86 18.64
CA ILE A 689 10.38 -8.19 18.80
C ILE A 689 10.49 -7.56 20.18
N GLU A 690 11.70 -7.44 20.71
CA GLU A 690 11.95 -6.71 21.97
C GLU A 690 13.26 -5.91 21.92
N PHE A 691 13.24 -4.68 22.41
CA PHE A 691 14.43 -3.84 22.56
C PHE A 691 14.51 -3.23 23.95
N ALA A 692 15.71 -2.95 24.42
CA ALA A 692 15.92 -2.14 25.61
C ALA A 692 15.89 -0.66 25.21
N ALA A 693 15.12 0.16 25.93
CA ALA A 693 15.07 1.60 25.73
C ALA A 693 16.35 2.25 26.31
N THR A 694 17.46 2.16 25.57
CA THR A 694 18.80 2.59 26.00
C THR A 694 19.15 4.02 25.67
N GLU A 695 18.48 4.62 24.69
CA GLU A 695 18.87 5.92 24.13
C GLU A 695 18.78 7.07 25.14
N PRO A 696 19.54 8.16 24.96
CA PRO A 696 19.54 9.28 25.90
C PRO A 696 18.24 10.09 25.88
N GLY A 697 17.45 9.96 24.82
CA GLY A 697 16.16 10.65 24.65
C GLY A 697 15.71 10.65 23.19
N GLY A 698 14.79 11.56 22.87
CA GLY A 698 14.39 11.87 21.50
C GLY A 698 13.14 11.15 21.00
N ASP A 699 12.84 11.39 19.72
CA ASP A 699 11.71 10.81 18.99
C ASP A 699 12.22 9.88 17.89
N TRP A 700 11.78 8.62 17.91
CA TRP A 700 12.27 7.58 17.01
C TRP A 700 11.14 7.04 16.14
N PHE A 701 11.34 6.99 14.83
CA PHE A 701 10.31 6.55 13.89
C PHE A 701 10.28 5.02 13.79
N PHE A 702 9.07 4.47 13.64
CA PHE A 702 8.82 3.05 13.45
C PHE A 702 7.82 2.88 12.31
N HIS A 703 8.22 2.36 11.16
CA HIS A 703 7.40 2.40 9.95
C HIS A 703 7.63 1.23 9.02
N CYS A 704 6.68 0.99 8.12
CA CYS A 704 6.87 0.11 6.98
C CYS A 704 7.83 0.78 5.98
N HIS A 705 8.87 0.06 5.53
CA HIS A 705 9.90 0.58 4.63
C HIS A 705 9.57 0.39 3.15
N ILE A 706 8.40 -0.16 2.80
CA ILE A 706 7.82 0.09 1.47
C ILE A 706 7.49 1.59 1.41
N LEU A 707 8.21 2.35 0.59
CA LEU A 707 8.15 3.83 0.52
C LEU A 707 6.71 4.34 0.41
N TYR A 708 5.90 3.69 -0.43
CA TYR A 708 4.51 4.06 -0.66
C TYR A 708 3.58 3.71 0.51
N HIS A 709 3.90 2.70 1.34
CA HIS A 709 3.18 2.39 2.58
C HIS A 709 3.52 3.40 3.69
N MET A 710 4.79 3.82 3.79
CA MET A 710 5.21 4.91 4.68
C MET A 710 4.45 6.20 4.35
N MET A 711 4.47 6.61 3.08
CA MET A 711 3.78 7.81 2.58
C MET A 711 2.26 7.75 2.75
N SER A 712 1.67 6.55 2.72
CA SER A 712 0.25 6.30 3.00
C SER A 712 -0.09 6.38 4.51
N GLY A 713 0.92 6.29 5.38
CA GLY A 713 0.81 6.54 6.82
C GLY A 713 1.07 5.33 7.73
N MET A 714 1.69 4.25 7.25
CA MET A 714 1.99 3.06 8.05
C MET A 714 3.22 3.26 8.95
N GLY A 715 3.03 3.98 10.06
CA GLY A 715 4.07 4.15 11.07
C GLY A 715 3.60 4.66 12.43
N ARG A 716 4.55 4.79 13.35
CA ARG A 716 4.45 5.27 14.74
C ARG A 716 5.70 6.04 15.11
N VAL A 717 5.59 6.89 16.12
CA VAL A 717 6.72 7.57 16.75
C VAL A 717 6.83 7.07 18.18
N PHE A 718 7.97 6.50 18.55
CA PHE A 718 8.36 6.26 19.93
C PHE A 718 9.03 7.51 20.51
N SER A 719 8.81 7.81 21.78
CA SER A 719 9.29 9.06 22.39
C SER A 719 9.69 8.86 23.84
N TYR A 720 10.89 9.27 24.20
CA TYR A 720 11.40 9.13 25.56
C TYR A 720 10.80 10.20 26.49
N GLN A 721 10.16 9.77 27.58
CA GLN A 721 9.48 10.67 28.54
C GLN A 721 10.46 11.63 29.20
N ASP A 722 11.56 11.10 29.75
CA ASP A 722 12.55 11.85 30.51
C ASP A 722 13.66 12.35 29.59
N THR A 723 13.32 13.29 28.70
CA THR A 723 14.27 13.80 27.70
C THR A 723 15.30 14.76 28.31
N LEU A 724 16.57 14.34 28.28
CA LEU A 724 17.61 15.30 27.92
C LEU A 724 17.34 15.72 26.48
N ILE A 725 16.74 16.91 26.30
CA ILE A 725 16.47 17.45 24.96
C ILE A 725 17.81 17.76 24.30
N ASP A 726 18.28 16.82 23.49
CA ASP A 726 19.31 17.12 22.50
C ASP A 726 18.75 18.21 21.56
N LYS A 727 19.53 19.25 21.30
CA LYS A 727 19.02 20.47 20.65
C LYS A 727 18.72 20.18 19.17
N THR A 728 17.51 19.73 18.88
CA THR A 728 16.96 19.66 17.52
C THR A 728 16.86 21.07 16.95
N ASP A 729 16.97 21.20 15.63
CA ASP A 729 16.71 22.46 14.91
C ASP A 729 15.20 22.70 14.66
N ILE A 730 14.34 21.88 15.28
CA ILE A 730 12.88 22.03 15.26
C ILE A 730 12.50 23.27 16.08
N THR A 731 12.38 24.39 15.38
CA THR A 731 11.98 25.69 15.94
C THR A 731 10.49 25.80 16.27
N SER A 732 9.64 24.86 15.83
CA SER A 732 8.21 24.89 16.12
C SER A 732 7.56 23.50 16.05
N ALA A 733 7.09 23.01 17.19
CA ALA A 733 6.35 21.75 17.30
C ALA A 733 5.07 21.70 16.43
N LYS A 734 4.42 22.86 16.18
CA LYS A 734 3.24 22.95 15.31
C LYS A 734 3.60 22.82 13.83
N VAL A 735 4.76 23.35 13.41
CA VAL A 735 5.26 23.18 12.05
C VAL A 735 5.73 21.73 11.85
N ALA A 736 6.47 21.19 12.81
CA ALA A 736 6.89 19.79 12.83
C ALA A 736 5.70 18.82 12.71
N LYS A 737 4.70 18.89 13.62
CA LYS A 737 3.50 18.05 13.55
C LYS A 737 2.69 18.27 12.27
N ARG A 738 2.75 19.45 11.61
CA ARG A 738 2.10 19.67 10.31
C ARG A 738 2.87 19.05 9.15
N GLY A 739 4.20 19.11 9.17
CA GLY A 739 5.08 18.56 8.13
C GLY A 739 5.09 17.04 8.12
N LEU A 740 5.30 16.41 9.29
CA LEU A 740 5.24 14.96 9.44
C LEU A 740 3.87 14.39 9.03
N ASN A 741 2.79 15.06 9.44
CA ASN A 741 1.42 14.68 9.05
C ASN A 741 1.06 15.07 7.61
N SER A 742 1.99 15.61 6.79
CA SER A 742 1.65 16.09 5.45
C SER A 742 1.66 14.98 4.39
N ASP A 743 2.39 13.89 4.65
CA ASP A 743 2.48 12.74 3.76
C ASP A 743 1.15 11.99 3.72
N ASP A 744 0.68 11.43 4.84
CA ASP A 744 -0.55 10.63 4.88
C ASP A 744 -1.84 11.46 4.66
N ARG A 745 -1.80 12.78 4.92
CA ARG A 745 -2.94 13.69 4.68
C ARG A 745 -3.01 14.21 3.25
N HIS A 746 -2.05 13.87 2.38
CA HIS A 746 -2.02 14.34 1.00
C HIS A 746 -3.31 13.99 0.26
N TYR A 747 -3.80 14.92 -0.57
CA TYR A 747 -4.97 14.70 -1.40
C TYR A 747 -4.56 14.25 -2.80
N HIS A 748 -4.96 13.03 -3.16
CA HIS A 748 -4.74 12.43 -4.47
C HIS A 748 -5.91 12.75 -5.38
N SER A 749 -5.61 13.22 -6.59
CA SER A 749 -6.61 13.54 -7.61
C SER A 749 -6.71 12.46 -8.68
N MET A 750 -7.94 12.16 -9.07
CA MET A 750 -8.34 11.21 -10.10
C MET A 750 -9.31 11.91 -11.05
N ALA A 751 -9.21 11.63 -12.35
CA ALA A 751 -10.31 11.94 -13.27
C ALA A 751 -10.48 10.83 -14.32
N ARG A 752 -11.72 10.62 -14.75
CA ARG A 752 -12.11 9.76 -15.87
C ARG A 752 -13.12 10.55 -16.69
N ILE A 753 -12.81 10.79 -17.96
CA ILE A 753 -13.62 11.62 -18.85
C ILE A 753 -13.86 10.83 -20.13
N GLY A 754 -15.06 10.27 -20.27
CA GLY A 754 -15.59 9.78 -21.53
C GLY A 754 -15.87 10.94 -22.50
N LEU A 755 -15.58 10.70 -23.77
CA LEU A 755 -15.93 11.57 -24.89
C LEU A 755 -16.46 10.65 -26.00
N GLU A 756 -17.77 10.40 -25.96
CA GLU A 756 -18.47 9.42 -26.80
C GLU A 756 -19.43 10.12 -27.79
N SER A 757 -19.85 9.38 -28.81
CA SER A 757 -20.79 9.83 -29.85
C SER A 757 -22.20 10.23 -29.36
N SER A 758 -22.51 9.96 -28.09
CA SER A 758 -23.77 10.24 -27.40
C SER A 758 -23.66 11.43 -26.42
N GLY A 759 -22.47 11.68 -25.87
CA GLY A 759 -22.27 12.56 -24.72
C GLY A 759 -20.87 12.47 -24.11
N SER A 760 -20.73 13.03 -22.91
CA SER A 760 -19.59 12.80 -22.02
C SER A 760 -20.10 12.21 -20.72
N ASP A 761 -19.75 10.95 -20.45
CA ASP A 761 -19.79 10.40 -19.09
C ASP A 761 -18.47 10.70 -18.36
N GLY A 762 -18.49 10.79 -17.04
CA GLY A 762 -17.23 10.91 -16.31
C GLY A 762 -17.34 11.12 -14.82
N MET A 763 -16.17 11.10 -14.18
CA MET A 763 -16.01 11.47 -12.77
C MET A 763 -14.66 12.14 -12.51
N ALA A 764 -14.62 12.98 -11.48
CA ALA A 764 -13.39 13.49 -10.90
C ALA A 764 -13.45 13.35 -9.37
N MET A 765 -12.35 12.93 -8.75
CA MET A 765 -12.26 12.71 -7.31
C MET A 765 -11.00 13.34 -6.74
N LEU A 766 -11.10 13.90 -5.54
CA LEU A 766 -10.02 14.34 -4.69
C LEU A 766 -10.14 13.63 -3.33
N SER A 767 -9.20 12.76 -2.99
CA SER A 767 -9.31 11.82 -1.86
C SER A 767 -8.01 11.74 -1.04
N ASN A 768 -8.12 11.62 0.28
CA ASN A 768 -7.02 11.28 1.19
C ASN A 768 -7.41 10.12 2.13
N THR A 769 -6.63 9.83 3.17
CA THR A 769 -6.82 8.69 4.10
C THR A 769 -8.28 8.38 4.45
N ARG A 770 -9.08 9.42 4.76
CA ARG A 770 -10.47 9.27 5.21
C ARG A 770 -11.48 10.11 4.45
N ASN A 771 -11.10 11.19 3.79
CA ASN A 771 -12.04 12.15 3.20
C ASN A 771 -11.98 12.09 1.68
N THR A 772 -13.10 12.32 1.02
CA THR A 772 -13.18 12.40 -0.44
C THR A 772 -14.23 13.40 -0.90
N ILE A 773 -13.87 14.17 -1.91
CA ILE A 773 -14.76 15.01 -2.70
C ILE A 773 -14.81 14.36 -4.08
N ALA A 774 -15.98 13.94 -4.53
CA ALA A 774 -16.17 13.31 -5.84
C ALA A 774 -17.28 14.01 -6.60
N THR A 775 -17.09 14.23 -7.90
CA THR A 775 -18.13 14.65 -8.83
C THR A 775 -18.25 13.61 -9.95
N ALA A 776 -19.47 13.26 -10.33
CA ALA A 776 -19.79 12.47 -11.51
C ALA A 776 -20.69 13.32 -12.43
N TRP A 777 -20.68 13.02 -13.73
CA TRP A 777 -21.55 13.69 -14.70
C TRP A 777 -21.91 12.77 -15.88
N HIS A 778 -23.10 13.03 -16.43
CA HIS A 778 -23.62 12.39 -17.64
C HIS A 778 -24.20 13.53 -18.50
N LEU A 779 -23.48 13.92 -19.56
CA LEU A 779 -23.80 15.11 -20.36
C LEU A 779 -24.06 14.70 -21.81
N GLY A 780 -25.33 14.58 -22.18
CA GLY A 780 -25.74 14.26 -23.54
C GLY A 780 -25.46 15.38 -24.54
N ILE A 781 -25.26 15.03 -25.82
CA ILE A 781 -24.98 16.01 -26.90
C ILE A 781 -26.19 16.91 -27.21
N ARG A 782 -27.40 16.50 -26.81
CA ARG A 782 -28.64 17.26 -27.03
C ARG A 782 -29.40 17.42 -25.70
N PRO A 783 -30.15 18.52 -25.47
CA PRO A 783 -30.93 18.72 -24.23
C PRO A 783 -31.95 17.62 -23.93
N GLU A 784 -32.40 16.90 -24.96
CA GLU A 784 -33.33 15.77 -24.84
C GLU A 784 -32.64 14.46 -24.41
N MET A 785 -31.30 14.39 -24.42
CA MET A 785 -30.48 13.27 -23.90
C MET A 785 -30.16 13.40 -22.41
N GLY A 786 -30.40 14.58 -21.81
CA GLY A 786 -30.17 14.86 -20.39
C GLY A 786 -28.78 15.43 -20.07
N GLU A 787 -28.73 16.22 -19.00
CA GLU A 787 -27.53 16.77 -18.39
C GLU A 787 -27.59 16.51 -16.88
N GLU A 788 -26.66 15.72 -16.36
CA GLU A 788 -26.60 15.36 -14.95
C GLU A 788 -25.23 15.65 -14.35
N SER A 789 -25.21 16.10 -13.09
CA SER A 789 -24.01 16.10 -12.28
C SER A 789 -24.32 15.87 -10.81
N GLU A 790 -23.57 14.95 -10.20
CA GLU A 790 -23.67 14.61 -8.78
C GLU A 790 -22.34 14.92 -8.11
N THR A 791 -22.33 15.82 -7.13
CA THR A 791 -21.13 16.14 -6.35
C THR A 791 -21.33 15.75 -4.90
N THR A 792 -20.44 14.92 -4.35
CA THR A 792 -20.51 14.41 -2.98
C THR A 792 -19.23 14.70 -2.19
N ILE A 793 -19.39 15.14 -0.95
CA ILE A 793 -18.33 15.26 0.06
C ILE A 793 -18.62 14.22 1.14
N GLY A 794 -17.72 13.27 1.33
CA GLY A 794 -17.94 12.13 2.22
C GLY A 794 -16.69 11.67 2.95
N ARG A 795 -16.91 10.89 4.00
CA ARG A 795 -15.85 10.37 4.88
C ARG A 795 -15.97 8.86 5.05
N TYR A 796 -14.88 8.15 4.82
CA TYR A 796 -14.79 6.70 5.01
C TYR A 796 -14.62 6.32 6.48
N LEU A 797 -15.32 5.26 6.90
CA LEU A 797 -15.40 4.79 8.29
C LEU A 797 -14.98 3.31 8.44
N GLY A 798 -14.40 2.98 9.58
CA GLY A 798 -13.92 1.63 9.92
C GLY A 798 -12.58 1.24 9.30
N ARG A 799 -12.07 0.04 9.63
CA ARG A 799 -10.79 -0.49 9.13
C ARG A 799 -10.83 -0.77 7.63
N MET A 800 -11.83 -1.54 7.20
CA MET A 800 -11.99 -1.89 5.78
C MET A 800 -12.56 -0.74 4.94
N GLN A 801 -12.94 0.39 5.55
CA GLN A 801 -13.43 1.59 4.85
C GLN A 801 -14.61 1.34 3.90
N TRP A 802 -15.44 0.33 4.19
CA TRP A 802 -16.60 -0.01 3.37
C TRP A 802 -17.76 0.98 3.50
N TRP A 803 -17.84 1.71 4.61
CA TRP A 803 -18.88 2.71 4.86
C TRP A 803 -18.39 4.11 4.53
N ARG A 804 -19.18 4.87 3.77
CA ARG A 804 -18.96 6.29 3.48
C ARG A 804 -20.27 7.07 3.57
N PRO A 805 -20.63 7.65 4.72
CA PRO A 805 -21.59 8.75 4.77
C PRO A 805 -21.09 9.94 3.95
N PHE A 806 -22.03 10.64 3.30
CA PHE A 806 -21.76 11.82 2.49
C PHE A 806 -22.92 12.83 2.54
N ILE A 807 -22.59 14.08 2.24
CA ILE A 807 -23.53 15.11 1.79
C ILE A 807 -23.18 15.48 0.36
N GLY A 808 -24.12 16.02 -0.40
CA GLY A 808 -23.89 16.34 -1.80
C GLY A 808 -24.87 17.34 -2.38
N PHE A 809 -24.67 17.59 -3.67
CA PHE A 809 -25.53 18.37 -4.54
C PHE A 809 -25.76 17.57 -5.82
N ASP A 810 -27.01 17.57 -6.26
CA ASP A 810 -27.50 16.87 -7.43
C ASP A 810 -28.14 17.88 -8.38
N TYR A 811 -27.67 17.88 -9.62
CA TYR A 811 -28.22 18.62 -10.74
C TYR A 811 -28.66 17.62 -11.82
N HIS A 812 -29.90 17.73 -12.27
CA HIS A 812 -30.44 16.98 -13.41
C HIS A 812 -31.31 17.92 -14.24
N TYR A 813 -31.02 18.03 -15.53
CA TYR A 813 -31.83 18.77 -16.49
C TYR A 813 -32.13 17.89 -17.71
N LYS A 814 -33.40 17.80 -18.11
CA LYS A 814 -33.81 17.07 -19.31
C LYS A 814 -35.01 17.73 -19.95
N LYS A 815 -34.93 17.96 -21.26
CA LYS A 815 -36.00 18.61 -22.03
C LYS A 815 -36.95 17.60 -22.64
N GLU A 816 -38.27 17.76 -22.43
CA GLU A 816 -39.29 16.94 -23.10
C GLU A 816 -39.37 17.25 -24.61
N GLY A 817 -39.69 16.22 -25.42
CA GLY A 817 -39.82 16.34 -26.87
C GLY A 817 -41.12 17.04 -27.33
N PRO A 818 -41.21 17.52 -28.58
CA PRO A 818 -42.29 18.39 -29.05
C PRO A 818 -43.73 17.85 -28.92
N ASN A 819 -43.90 16.53 -28.80
CA ASN A 819 -45.20 15.85 -28.71
C ASN A 819 -45.43 15.15 -27.35
N GLY A 820 -44.55 15.35 -26.36
CA GLY A 820 -44.51 14.51 -25.15
C GLY A 820 -43.98 13.09 -25.40
N GLU A 821 -43.56 12.78 -26.64
CA GLU A 821 -42.78 11.58 -26.94
C GLU A 821 -41.36 11.74 -26.43
N GLN A 822 -40.92 10.79 -25.59
CA GLN A 822 -39.53 10.67 -25.19
C GLN A 822 -38.69 10.22 -26.38
N ILE A 823 -37.60 10.93 -26.65
CA ILE A 823 -36.67 10.55 -27.71
C ILE A 823 -35.91 9.27 -27.28
N MET A 824 -36.34 8.13 -27.82
CA MET A 824 -35.64 6.83 -27.84
C MET A 824 -34.93 6.40 -26.54
N ARG A 825 -35.68 6.06 -25.49
CA ARG A 825 -35.16 5.24 -24.38
C ARG A 825 -34.96 3.78 -24.83
N GLY A 826 -33.95 3.06 -24.32
CA GLY A 826 -33.86 1.60 -24.49
C GLY A 826 -33.35 1.06 -25.84
N ILE A 827 -32.99 -0.23 -25.86
CA ILE A 827 -32.54 -0.98 -27.06
C ILE A 827 -33.67 -1.16 -28.11
N MET A 828 -34.93 -0.82 -27.77
CA MET A 828 -36.09 -0.88 -28.68
C MET A 828 -37.10 0.28 -28.46
N GLY A 829 -36.65 1.47 -28.05
CA GLY A 829 -37.54 2.64 -27.90
C GLY A 829 -38.47 2.64 -26.66
N ARG A 830 -38.17 1.83 -25.63
CA ARG A 830 -38.84 1.83 -24.31
C ARG A 830 -37.85 1.59 -23.18
N ASN A 831 -38.00 2.27 -22.03
CA ASN A 831 -37.27 1.92 -20.80
C ASN A 831 -37.70 0.52 -20.33
N ILE A 832 -36.74 -0.33 -19.96
CA ILE A 832 -37.00 -1.72 -19.49
C ILE A 832 -37.81 -1.78 -18.18
N PHE A 833 -37.84 -0.69 -17.40
CA PHE A 833 -38.63 -0.53 -16.17
C PHE A 833 -39.96 0.21 -16.38
N GLY A 834 -40.39 0.39 -17.63
CA GLY A 834 -41.68 1.02 -17.99
C GLY A 834 -41.74 2.53 -17.72
N ASN A 835 -42.95 3.08 -17.61
CA ASN A 835 -43.22 4.53 -17.59
C ASN A 835 -42.43 5.31 -16.52
N ASP A 836 -41.71 6.34 -16.94
CA ASP A 836 -40.78 7.13 -16.13
C ASP A 836 -41.43 8.25 -15.29
N LYS A 837 -42.76 8.41 -15.32
CA LYS A 837 -43.45 9.39 -14.45
C LYS A 837 -43.26 9.10 -12.96
N ARG A 838 -42.93 7.85 -12.59
CA ARG A 838 -42.60 7.46 -11.22
C ARG A 838 -41.37 6.56 -11.17
N ASN A 839 -40.55 6.78 -10.14
CA ASN A 839 -39.44 5.90 -9.81
C ASN A 839 -39.96 4.56 -9.23
N LEU A 840 -39.07 3.58 -9.01
CA LEU A 840 -39.42 2.26 -8.47
C LEU A 840 -40.00 2.30 -7.04
N LEU A 841 -39.85 3.43 -6.33
CA LEU A 841 -40.46 3.67 -5.00
C LEU A 841 -41.83 4.37 -5.10
N GLY A 842 -42.36 4.58 -6.31
CA GLY A 842 -43.64 5.24 -6.55
C GLY A 842 -43.62 6.76 -6.37
N GLN A 843 -42.46 7.36 -6.11
CA GLN A 843 -42.24 8.81 -6.05
C GLN A 843 -42.25 9.38 -7.47
N VAL A 844 -42.63 10.65 -7.64
CA VAL A 844 -42.61 11.31 -8.96
C VAL A 844 -41.15 11.41 -9.43
N SER A 845 -40.85 10.89 -10.63
CA SER A 845 -39.45 10.69 -11.03
C SER A 845 -38.76 12.01 -11.43
N ASN A 846 -39.41 12.82 -12.27
CA ASN A 846 -38.80 14.05 -12.80
C ASN A 846 -39.57 15.33 -12.44
N LYS A 847 -38.80 16.33 -12.03
CA LYS A 847 -38.93 17.70 -12.54
C LYS A 847 -37.94 17.78 -13.72
N ASP A 848 -38.30 18.46 -14.80
CA ASP A 848 -37.42 18.65 -15.98
C ASP A 848 -36.11 19.41 -15.65
N ASN A 849 -36.11 20.09 -14.50
CA ASN A 849 -34.94 20.69 -13.88
C ASN A 849 -34.99 20.39 -12.36
N ARG A 850 -34.05 19.59 -11.86
CA ARG A 850 -33.80 19.30 -10.45
C ARG A 850 -32.45 19.91 -10.06
N SER A 851 -32.43 20.60 -8.92
CA SER A 851 -31.22 21.16 -8.31
C SER A 851 -31.41 21.10 -6.81
N THR A 852 -30.81 20.11 -6.15
CA THR A 852 -31.17 19.74 -4.78
C THR A 852 -29.96 19.26 -3.98
N MET A 853 -29.98 19.46 -2.67
CA MET A 853 -28.95 18.89 -1.81
C MET A 853 -29.32 17.47 -1.41
N THR A 854 -28.32 16.61 -1.33
CA THR A 854 -28.48 15.20 -0.97
C THR A 854 -27.71 14.88 0.31
N ALA A 855 -28.22 13.92 1.07
CA ALA A 855 -27.51 13.29 2.18
C ALA A 855 -27.69 11.78 2.07
N GLY A 856 -26.61 11.02 2.28
CA GLY A 856 -26.65 9.59 2.03
C GLY A 856 -25.49 8.81 2.62
N ILE A 857 -25.50 7.52 2.34
CA ILE A 857 -24.48 6.58 2.75
C ILE A 857 -24.19 5.59 1.63
N GLN A 858 -22.91 5.39 1.36
CA GLN A 858 -22.41 4.33 0.49
C GLN A 858 -21.88 3.17 1.34
N TYR A 859 -22.14 1.94 0.90
CA TYR A 859 -21.60 0.72 1.46
C TYR A 859 -21.08 -0.23 0.38
N LEU A 860 -19.85 -0.75 0.54
CA LEU A 860 -19.28 -1.76 -0.35
C LEU A 860 -19.86 -3.16 -0.03
N LEU A 861 -20.67 -3.69 -0.93
CA LEU A 861 -21.24 -5.03 -0.89
C LEU A 861 -20.23 -6.09 -1.40
N PRO A 862 -20.50 -7.38 -1.16
CA PRO A 862 -19.89 -8.49 -1.92
C PRO A 862 -19.90 -8.24 -3.43
N MET A 863 -19.01 -8.91 -4.15
CA MET A 863 -18.74 -8.68 -5.58
C MET A 863 -18.21 -7.28 -5.90
N ASN A 864 -17.63 -6.57 -4.92
CA ASN A 864 -17.13 -5.20 -5.06
C ASN A 864 -18.17 -4.21 -5.62
N VAL A 865 -19.46 -4.44 -5.33
CA VAL A 865 -20.56 -3.56 -5.74
C VAL A 865 -20.73 -2.44 -4.73
N ILE A 866 -20.73 -1.19 -5.18
CA ILE A 866 -21.10 -0.05 -4.34
C ILE A 866 -22.62 -0.01 -4.28
N SER A 867 -23.16 -0.08 -3.07
CA SER A 867 -24.54 0.29 -2.78
C SER A 867 -24.59 1.71 -2.24
N GLU A 868 -25.51 2.52 -2.74
CA GLU A 868 -25.78 3.87 -2.26
C GLU A 868 -27.24 3.98 -1.85
N PHE A 869 -27.48 4.59 -0.69
CA PHE A 869 -28.79 5.08 -0.28
C PHE A 869 -28.68 6.57 0.01
N ARG A 870 -29.55 7.38 -0.60
CA ARG A 870 -29.60 8.84 -0.37
C ARG A 870 -31.04 9.36 -0.29
N ALA A 871 -31.20 10.45 0.43
CA ALA A 871 -32.37 11.30 0.41
C ALA A 871 -31.99 12.69 -0.12
N ASP A 872 -32.91 13.36 -0.81
CA ASP A 872 -32.78 14.76 -1.21
C ASP A 872 -33.71 15.71 -0.40
N LEU A 873 -33.52 17.02 -0.55
CA LEU A 873 -34.37 18.02 0.12
C LEU A 873 -35.78 18.15 -0.47
N ASP A 874 -36.04 17.54 -1.63
CA ASP A 874 -37.38 17.42 -2.22
C ASP A 874 -38.16 16.21 -1.66
N GLY A 875 -37.51 15.39 -0.81
CA GLY A 875 -38.10 14.19 -0.19
C GLY A 875 -38.01 12.94 -1.06
N LYS A 876 -37.26 12.97 -2.17
CA LYS A 876 -36.98 11.79 -2.98
C LYS A 876 -35.99 10.88 -2.25
N LEU A 877 -36.17 9.57 -2.41
CA LEU A 877 -35.22 8.56 -1.95
C LEU A 877 -34.65 7.87 -3.19
N ARG A 878 -33.33 7.70 -3.24
CA ARG A 878 -32.67 6.89 -4.28
C ARG A 878 -31.87 5.77 -3.65
N PHE A 879 -32.06 4.55 -4.16
CA PHE A 879 -31.12 3.46 -4.01
C PHE A 879 -30.41 3.25 -5.34
N GLN A 880 -29.10 3.05 -5.31
CA GLN A 880 -28.27 2.78 -6.49
C GLN A 880 -27.31 1.65 -6.21
N PHE A 881 -27.09 0.79 -7.20
CA PHE A 881 -26.00 -0.16 -7.25
C PHE A 881 -25.10 0.20 -8.43
N SER A 882 -23.80 0.27 -8.20
CA SER A 882 -22.83 0.43 -9.27
C SER A 882 -21.57 -0.39 -9.02
N ARG A 883 -20.86 -0.71 -10.10
CA ARG A 883 -19.51 -1.25 -10.02
C ARG A 883 -18.70 -0.79 -11.21
N GLU A 884 -17.55 -0.19 -10.90
CA GLU A 884 -16.52 0.14 -11.88
C GLU A 884 -15.53 -1.01 -12.10
N ASP A 885 -14.83 -0.94 -13.23
CA ASP A 885 -13.55 -1.62 -13.49
C ASP A 885 -13.55 -3.16 -13.34
N ILE A 886 -14.65 -3.81 -13.73
CA ILE A 886 -14.79 -5.27 -13.82
C ILE A 886 -13.80 -5.81 -14.87
N PRO A 887 -12.80 -6.65 -14.51
CA PRO A 887 -11.77 -7.10 -15.45
C PRO A 887 -12.28 -8.26 -16.31
N LEU A 888 -12.89 -7.94 -17.46
CA LEU A 888 -13.35 -8.95 -18.42
C LEU A 888 -12.19 -9.67 -19.10
N THR A 889 -11.18 -8.93 -19.55
CA THR A 889 -9.91 -9.44 -20.10
C THR A 889 -8.74 -8.67 -19.47
N PRO A 890 -7.46 -8.99 -19.75
CA PRO A 890 -6.32 -8.22 -19.22
C PRO A 890 -6.47 -6.70 -19.44
N ARG A 891 -7.00 -6.27 -20.60
CA ARG A 891 -7.18 -4.86 -20.97
C ARG A 891 -8.63 -4.37 -21.06
N LEU A 892 -9.61 -5.25 -21.23
CA LEU A 892 -11.01 -4.86 -21.31
C LEU A 892 -11.62 -4.79 -19.91
N ARG A 893 -12.20 -3.65 -19.57
CA ARG A 893 -13.00 -3.41 -18.37
C ARG A 893 -14.46 -3.26 -18.74
N SER A 894 -15.35 -3.61 -17.82
CA SER A 894 -16.76 -3.23 -17.86
C SER A 894 -17.14 -2.51 -16.57
N ASN A 895 -18.17 -1.68 -16.65
CA ASN A 895 -18.82 -1.11 -15.48
C ASN A 895 -20.35 -1.17 -15.65
N PHE A 896 -21.07 -1.07 -14.54
CA PHE A 896 -22.52 -0.89 -14.58
C PHE A 896 -22.98 0.08 -13.49
N MET A 897 -24.12 0.70 -13.74
CA MET A 897 -24.91 1.46 -12.78
C MET A 897 -26.39 1.11 -12.98
N ILE A 898 -27.14 0.99 -11.90
CA ILE A 898 -28.60 0.85 -11.90
C ILE A 898 -29.16 1.52 -10.64
N ASN A 899 -30.24 2.29 -10.76
CA ASN A 899 -30.86 2.93 -9.62
C ASN A 899 -32.40 2.91 -9.64
N THR A 900 -33.01 3.34 -8.54
CA THR A 900 -34.47 3.34 -8.39
C THR A 900 -35.18 4.34 -9.28
N ASP A 901 -34.49 5.34 -9.83
CA ASP A 901 -35.06 6.33 -10.74
C ASP A 901 -35.23 5.80 -12.18
N LYS A 902 -34.89 4.51 -12.38
CA LYS A 902 -34.94 3.75 -13.66
C LYS A 902 -33.84 4.13 -14.63
N GLU A 903 -32.81 4.82 -14.14
CA GLU A 903 -31.56 5.04 -14.84
C GLU A 903 -30.71 3.76 -14.75
N TYR A 904 -30.06 3.41 -15.85
CA TYR A 904 -29.11 2.30 -15.91
C TYR A 904 -28.08 2.51 -17.00
N ALA A 905 -26.83 2.17 -16.69
CA ALA A 905 -25.70 2.27 -17.60
C ALA A 905 -24.89 0.97 -17.62
N LEU A 906 -24.33 0.63 -18.78
CA LEU A 906 -23.39 -0.46 -19.00
C LEU A 906 -22.27 0.03 -19.90
N GLY A 907 -21.05 0.11 -19.39
CA GLY A 907 -19.87 0.51 -20.15
C GLY A 907 -18.90 -0.64 -20.41
N LEU A 908 -18.13 -0.47 -21.49
CA LEU A 908 -16.96 -1.24 -21.86
C LEU A 908 -15.80 -0.29 -22.15
N ARG A 909 -14.63 -0.56 -21.58
CA ARG A 909 -13.45 0.30 -21.72
C ARG A 909 -12.18 -0.53 -21.96
N TYR A 910 -11.53 -0.34 -23.09
CA TYR A 910 -10.30 -1.03 -23.47
C TYR A 910 -9.06 -0.16 -23.22
N ILE A 911 -8.21 -0.60 -22.29
CA ILE A 911 -7.04 0.16 -21.81
C ILE A 911 -5.90 0.07 -22.83
N VAL A 912 -5.74 1.11 -23.65
CA VAL A 912 -4.65 1.22 -24.64
C VAL A 912 -3.36 1.67 -23.96
N THR A 913 -3.43 2.74 -23.17
CA THR A 913 -2.34 3.29 -22.36
C THR A 913 -2.85 3.64 -20.96
N LYS A 914 -1.96 4.04 -20.04
CA LYS A 914 -2.36 4.53 -18.70
C LYS A 914 -3.33 5.73 -18.70
N TYR A 915 -3.41 6.49 -19.81
CA TYR A 915 -4.29 7.67 -19.89
C TYR A 915 -5.40 7.55 -20.93
N PHE A 916 -5.23 6.72 -21.95
CA PHE A 916 -6.13 6.65 -23.10
C PHE A 916 -6.74 5.27 -23.21
N ASN A 917 -8.06 5.23 -23.27
CA ASN A 917 -8.85 4.03 -23.41
C ASN A 917 -9.85 4.23 -24.56
N LEU A 918 -10.12 3.18 -25.34
CA LEU A 918 -11.29 3.16 -26.21
C LEU A 918 -12.50 2.79 -25.36
N SER A 919 -13.62 3.49 -25.55
CA SER A 919 -14.84 3.30 -24.76
C SER A 919 -16.05 3.08 -25.64
N THR A 920 -17.00 2.33 -25.09
CA THR A 920 -18.40 2.36 -25.50
C THR A 920 -19.26 2.22 -24.25
N HIS A 921 -20.35 2.96 -24.20
CA HIS A 921 -21.35 2.83 -23.15
C HIS A 921 -22.73 2.65 -23.77
N TYR A 922 -23.61 2.01 -23.03
CA TYR A 922 -25.04 2.19 -23.16
C TYR A 922 -25.53 2.89 -21.90
N ASP A 923 -26.27 3.98 -22.06
CA ASP A 923 -26.89 4.75 -20.98
C ASP A 923 -28.39 4.88 -21.26
N SER A 924 -29.24 4.84 -20.23
CA SER A 924 -30.70 4.87 -20.36
C SER A 924 -31.24 6.15 -21.00
N ASP A 925 -30.49 7.25 -20.90
CA ASP A 925 -30.90 8.59 -21.27
C ASP A 925 -30.08 9.15 -22.44
N MET A 926 -28.78 8.84 -22.52
CA MET A 926 -27.91 9.19 -23.65
C MET A 926 -27.88 8.14 -24.78
N GLY A 927 -28.31 6.90 -24.52
CA GLY A 927 -28.31 5.80 -25.49
C GLY A 927 -26.93 5.15 -25.70
N LEU A 928 -26.66 4.66 -26.91
CA LEU A 928 -25.38 4.01 -27.24
C LEU A 928 -24.32 5.06 -27.63
N GLY A 929 -23.23 5.11 -26.86
CA GLY A 929 -22.04 5.90 -27.12
C GLY A 929 -20.84 5.04 -27.51
N ALA A 930 -19.99 5.54 -28.41
CA ALA A 930 -18.65 5.02 -28.64
C ALA A 930 -17.64 6.18 -28.79
N GLY A 931 -16.42 6.01 -28.27
CA GLY A 931 -15.44 7.09 -28.25
C GLY A 931 -14.16 6.78 -27.46
N LEU A 932 -13.69 7.79 -26.72
CA LEU A 932 -12.41 7.77 -26.02
C LEU A 932 -12.56 8.23 -24.56
N THR A 933 -12.28 7.34 -23.60
CA THR A 933 -12.12 7.75 -22.20
C THR A 933 -10.67 8.18 -21.93
N VAL A 934 -10.49 9.39 -21.40
CA VAL A 934 -9.25 9.86 -20.79
C VAL A 934 -9.26 9.55 -19.30
N THR A 935 -8.28 8.79 -18.81
CA THR A 935 -8.01 8.59 -17.38
C THR A 935 -6.83 9.46 -16.96
N TYR A 936 -6.96 10.16 -15.83
CA TYR A 936 -5.86 10.85 -15.15
C TYR A 936 -5.55 10.15 -13.83
#